data_AF-A0A975LYT7-F1
#
_entry.id   AF-A0A975LYT7-F1
#
_cell.length_a   1.000
_cell.length_b   1.000
_cell.length_c   1.000
_cell.angle_alpha   90.00
_cell.angle_beta   90.00
_cell.angle_gamma   90.00
#
_symmetry.space_group_name_H-M   'P 1'
#
loop_
_entity.id
_entity.type
_entity.pdbx_description
1 polymer ?
#
loop_
_entity_poly.entity_id
_entity_poly.type
_entity_poly.pdbx_seq_one_letter_code
_entity_poly.pdbx_strand_id
1 'polypeptide(L)'
;MKVKNNRILLPAMTVAVLVLGGGYYGTQIINKQNIFSKVSAYTSAVNPVDPSNAPDSYEIKFTDANFKRALNSVLMKTETSRNLDSPITVGEAKKMTTFWPDIPYRNFENLEGIQYFTNLETIHIAGISSLKDISAASTLTKVRTAYLSSLNISDMSAAKNWKQVRLIWIHDTHVTDFSFLSELPYAGVWGIRSNIAIKVQKGQRIFKNPFINFDGTIMPIEENENFINVDINGNPKQDGGYVKIIKPILKGNHSFNIPEKNDTLPNGNKFNLDYSISFASVEDIDVNSEEKPDIYFNFNGKRISLKEDTPLVWEKPRQDNSTINDTIIESFKKSYNPQAGGNFFTTSSPTSDITSFTTDAEEVFSNKENQINGDYLVTVKATNKYGNTTTAQFRLLTAFASREPAKKALENFEKQPDYIKNAIPANLLTEVKRTETQPLGITNDDVKNAADSLNNKIAEIVALENERKTDISNAINELKKMIEYITDFKDVMNENDKILDPVAKQANLKELEKIAERYNKNTKKLEQTLDKIANLKNLNNFSKETLAQLQEVVDAASNLNISSQLKTAEAIKNSTEDLASESEILEAINELESALNGLRADKTALNSQIKDFEDSQKWLKDEVKTEADKAKEVQKEDNPTFEEIKKAEEDLKSAIEKAKKAESERQKSSEDKLKEIEKIIEDNKTKKNELPAVDIENIENLISKVKDEKKRQELSEKLQEIKNSIKQKEAQIEVDKLSEAIKKRDEEIAKQHLNSPETGYLREKQNQQDSNTILVLIGLVTVIFTPIIAFFAKKLKRNSKKI
;
A
#
# COMPACT_ATOMS: atom_id res chain seq x y z
N MET A 1 -18.04 24.04 46.22
CA MET A 1 -17.96 23.80 47.68
C MET A 1 -18.47 22.40 48.03
N LYS A 2 -17.57 21.43 48.26
CA LYS A 2 -17.80 20.18 49.04
C LYS A 2 -16.49 19.39 49.06
N VAL A 3 -15.75 19.47 50.16
CA VAL A 3 -14.58 18.61 50.44
C VAL A 3 -15.00 17.58 51.49
N LYS A 4 -14.61 16.31 51.30
CA LYS A 4 -14.64 15.30 52.37
C LYS A 4 -13.30 14.54 52.39
N ASN A 5 -12.93 14.12 53.59
CA ASN A 5 -11.54 13.86 54.00
C ASN A 5 -11.15 12.37 53.98
N ASN A 6 -9.88 12.12 53.64
CA ASN A 6 -8.91 11.18 54.27
C ASN A 6 -9.10 9.64 54.35
N ARG A 7 -8.04 8.95 53.86
CA ARG A 7 -7.29 7.75 54.38
C ARG A 7 -8.07 6.41 54.48
N ILE A 8 -7.49 5.20 54.35
CA ILE A 8 -6.31 4.53 54.98
C ILE A 8 -5.84 3.32 54.10
N LEU A 9 -4.63 2.79 54.34
CA LEU A 9 -3.99 1.64 53.66
C LEU A 9 -4.36 0.22 54.23
N LEU A 10 -4.10 -0.81 53.41
CA LEU A 10 -3.99 -2.28 53.69
C LEU A 10 -3.04 -2.63 54.89
N PRO A 11 -2.93 -3.89 55.43
CA PRO A 11 -3.10 -5.21 54.76
C PRO A 11 -3.62 -6.44 55.60
N ALA A 12 -3.75 -7.64 54.98
CA ALA A 12 -3.50 -8.96 55.62
C ALA A 12 -3.51 -10.19 54.65
N MET A 13 -2.76 -11.23 55.05
CA MET A 13 -2.42 -12.56 54.47
C MET A 13 -3.62 -13.47 54.06
N THR A 14 -3.52 -14.61 53.32
CA THR A 14 -2.69 -15.83 53.58
C THR A 14 -2.65 -16.85 52.40
N VAL A 15 -1.76 -17.86 52.50
CA VAL A 15 -1.32 -18.89 51.52
C VAL A 15 -2.21 -20.17 51.46
N ALA A 16 -2.26 -20.87 50.31
CA ALA A 16 -2.81 -22.24 50.10
C ALA A 16 -2.02 -23.01 48.98
N VAL A 17 -2.13 -24.35 48.86
CA VAL A 17 -1.14 -25.22 48.16
C VAL A 17 -1.69 -26.61 47.69
N LEU A 18 -0.99 -27.30 46.73
CA LEU A 18 -1.12 -28.69 46.16
C LEU A 18 -1.94 -28.92 44.84
N VAL A 19 -1.80 -30.00 44.00
CA VAL A 19 -0.67 -30.78 43.38
C VAL A 19 -1.16 -32.17 42.81
N LEU A 20 -0.52 -32.70 41.74
CA LEU A 20 -0.73 -34.01 41.01
C LEU A 20 -1.95 -34.13 40.06
N GLY A 21 -1.96 -34.95 39.00
CA GLY A 21 -0.92 -35.79 38.35
C GLY A 21 -1.49 -36.96 37.48
N GLY A 22 -0.67 -37.62 36.64
CA GLY A 22 -0.95 -38.96 36.05
C GLY A 22 -1.19 -39.07 34.52
N GLY A 23 -0.74 -40.18 33.91
CA GLY A 23 -0.93 -40.56 32.49
C GLY A 23 -0.97 -42.10 32.29
N TYR A 24 -1.08 -42.63 31.05
CA TYR A 24 -1.11 -44.09 30.80
C TYR A 24 -0.67 -44.57 29.38
N TYR A 25 -0.38 -45.88 29.25
CA TYR A 25 0.20 -46.67 28.11
C TYR A 25 -0.87 -47.23 27.12
N GLY A 26 -0.62 -47.92 25.97
CA GLY A 26 0.57 -48.37 25.20
C GLY A 26 0.25 -49.50 24.14
N THR A 27 1.27 -50.03 23.40
CA THR A 27 1.34 -51.36 22.66
C THR A 27 0.42 -51.69 21.43
N GLN A 28 0.64 -52.67 20.52
CA GLN A 28 1.82 -53.23 19.75
C GLN A 28 1.41 -54.47 18.85
N ILE A 29 2.14 -54.79 17.76
CA ILE A 29 2.23 -56.10 16.99
C ILE A 29 0.98 -56.49 16.10
N ILE A 30 1.06 -57.11 14.89
CA ILE A 30 1.16 -58.57 14.53
C ILE A 30 1.90 -58.78 13.14
N ASN A 31 1.73 -59.89 12.37
CA ASN A 31 2.77 -60.55 11.54
C ASN A 31 2.24 -61.34 10.29
N LYS A 32 3.13 -61.90 9.45
CA LYS A 32 2.90 -62.70 8.21
C LYS A 32 2.72 -64.23 8.44
N GLN A 33 2.21 -64.96 7.42
CA GLN A 33 2.37 -66.42 7.22
C GLN A 33 2.52 -66.82 5.73
N ASN A 34 3.02 -68.04 5.47
CA ASN A 34 3.34 -68.63 4.15
C ASN A 34 3.08 -70.17 4.17
N ILE A 35 2.78 -70.84 3.05
CA ILE A 35 2.43 -72.29 2.99
C ILE A 35 3.11 -73.02 1.80
N PHE A 36 3.35 -74.34 1.97
CA PHE A 36 4.10 -75.27 1.09
C PHE A 36 3.36 -75.82 -0.15
N SER A 37 4.11 -76.44 -1.08
CA SER A 37 3.67 -76.98 -2.37
C SER A 37 3.56 -78.52 -2.44
N LYS A 38 2.88 -79.02 -3.49
CA LYS A 38 2.67 -80.46 -3.80
C LYS A 38 2.77 -80.65 -5.32
N VAL A 39 3.43 -81.70 -5.81
CA VAL A 39 3.66 -81.92 -7.26
C VAL A 39 2.34 -82.23 -7.97
N SER A 40 2.07 -81.52 -9.08
CA SER A 40 0.82 -81.55 -9.84
C SER A 40 0.97 -82.27 -11.18
N ALA A 41 -0.03 -83.05 -11.57
CA ALA A 41 -0.21 -83.51 -12.96
C ALA A 41 -0.43 -82.29 -13.89
N TYR A 42 0.20 -82.29 -15.07
CA TYR A 42 0.02 -81.19 -16.04
C TYR A 42 -1.12 -81.53 -17.01
N THR A 43 -2.33 -81.08 -16.64
CA THR A 43 -3.50 -81.01 -17.52
C THR A 43 -3.85 -79.55 -17.75
N SER A 44 -4.16 -79.17 -18.99
CA SER A 44 -4.59 -77.79 -19.30
C SER A 44 -6.12 -77.72 -19.45
N ALA A 45 -6.67 -76.50 -19.42
CA ALA A 45 -8.10 -76.29 -19.71
C ALA A 45 -8.50 -76.68 -21.14
N VAL A 46 -7.52 -76.78 -22.05
CA VAL A 46 -7.69 -77.10 -23.47
C VAL A 46 -7.56 -78.60 -23.71
N ASN A 47 -6.64 -79.24 -22.97
CA ASN A 47 -6.28 -80.64 -23.04
C ASN A 47 -6.35 -81.25 -21.62
N PRO A 48 -7.53 -81.73 -21.18
CA PRO A 48 -7.76 -82.19 -19.81
C PRO A 48 -7.25 -83.61 -19.53
N VAL A 49 -6.74 -84.33 -20.53
CA VAL A 49 -6.22 -85.69 -20.39
C VAL A 49 -4.73 -85.65 -20.07
N ASP A 50 -4.28 -86.36 -19.04
CA ASP A 50 -2.85 -86.40 -18.69
C ASP A 50 -2.02 -87.04 -19.84
N PRO A 51 -0.91 -86.41 -20.27
CA PRO A 51 -0.06 -86.91 -21.36
C PRO A 51 0.49 -88.33 -21.19
N SER A 52 0.67 -88.81 -19.96
CA SER A 52 1.12 -90.17 -19.68
C SER A 52 0.03 -91.23 -19.89
N ASN A 53 -1.25 -90.82 -19.85
CA ASN A 53 -2.42 -91.71 -19.89
C ASN A 53 -3.28 -91.55 -21.16
N ALA A 54 -2.97 -90.58 -22.03
CA ALA A 54 -3.75 -90.32 -23.23
C ALA A 54 -3.61 -91.45 -24.27
N PRO A 55 -4.72 -91.97 -24.84
CA PRO A 55 -4.68 -92.99 -25.87
C PRO A 55 -4.13 -92.42 -27.17
N ASP A 56 -3.49 -93.26 -28.00
CA ASP A 56 -2.83 -92.81 -29.23
C ASP A 56 -3.78 -92.15 -30.25
N SER A 57 -5.08 -92.45 -30.18
CA SER A 57 -6.14 -91.84 -30.99
C SER A 57 -6.64 -90.48 -30.49
N TYR A 58 -6.17 -89.99 -29.33
CA TYR A 58 -6.56 -88.67 -28.81
C TYR A 58 -6.01 -87.57 -29.72
N GLU A 59 -6.91 -86.78 -30.34
CA GLU A 59 -6.54 -85.59 -31.08
C GLU A 59 -6.17 -84.46 -30.11
N ILE A 60 -4.93 -83.98 -30.21
CA ILE A 60 -4.39 -82.90 -29.39
C ILE A 60 -4.99 -81.58 -29.87
N LYS A 61 -5.52 -80.80 -28.94
CA LYS A 61 -6.05 -79.46 -29.23
C LYS A 61 -4.94 -78.42 -29.06
N PHE A 62 -4.87 -77.46 -29.96
CA PHE A 62 -3.88 -76.40 -29.95
C PHE A 62 -4.61 -75.05 -29.89
N THR A 63 -4.24 -74.18 -28.95
CA THR A 63 -4.77 -72.79 -28.91
C THR A 63 -4.14 -71.92 -29.98
N ASP A 64 -2.93 -72.27 -30.40
CA ASP A 64 -2.15 -71.55 -31.38
C ASP A 64 -2.08 -72.37 -32.68
N ALA A 65 -2.73 -71.87 -33.73
CA ALA A 65 -2.74 -72.51 -35.03
C ALA A 65 -1.36 -72.49 -35.71
N ASN A 66 -0.53 -71.46 -35.46
CA ASN A 66 0.83 -71.40 -35.98
C ASN A 66 1.73 -72.42 -35.28
N PHE A 67 1.52 -72.68 -33.98
CA PHE A 67 2.22 -73.76 -33.29
C PHE A 67 1.86 -75.14 -33.84
N LYS A 68 0.55 -75.40 -34.09
CA LYS A 68 0.11 -76.62 -34.80
C LYS A 68 0.78 -76.75 -36.18
N ARG A 69 0.86 -75.66 -36.94
CA ARG A 69 1.55 -75.60 -38.25
C ARG A 69 3.05 -75.85 -38.13
N ALA A 70 3.69 -75.34 -37.09
CA ALA A 70 5.11 -75.59 -36.80
C ALA A 70 5.37 -77.08 -36.51
N LEU A 71 4.51 -77.73 -35.70
CA LEU A 71 4.58 -79.16 -35.44
C LEU A 71 4.35 -79.99 -36.71
N ASN A 72 3.34 -79.66 -37.52
CA ASN A 72 3.09 -80.32 -38.79
C ASN A 72 4.25 -80.12 -39.78
N SER A 73 4.91 -78.96 -39.82
CA SER A 73 6.10 -78.71 -40.67
C SER A 73 7.25 -79.68 -40.38
N VAL A 74 7.33 -80.18 -39.14
CA VAL A 74 8.31 -81.19 -38.73
C VAL A 74 7.80 -82.60 -39.09
N LEU A 75 6.54 -82.93 -38.77
CA LEU A 75 5.95 -84.25 -39.08
C LEU A 75 5.93 -84.54 -40.60
N MET A 76 5.71 -83.53 -41.44
CA MET A 76 5.74 -83.62 -42.90
C MET A 76 7.10 -84.09 -43.46
N LYS A 77 8.19 -83.95 -42.70
CA LYS A 77 9.53 -84.47 -43.07
C LYS A 77 9.58 -86.02 -43.02
N THR A 78 8.63 -86.65 -42.34
CA THR A 78 8.48 -88.11 -42.22
C THR A 78 7.17 -88.67 -42.79
N GLU A 79 6.16 -87.83 -43.00
CA GLU A 79 4.83 -88.21 -43.50
C GLU A 79 4.40 -87.27 -44.64
N THR A 80 4.71 -87.62 -45.88
CA THR A 80 4.54 -86.75 -47.05
C THR A 80 3.09 -86.51 -47.47
N SER A 81 2.13 -87.28 -46.95
CA SER A 81 0.69 -87.08 -47.13
C SER A 81 0.10 -86.03 -46.19
N ARG A 82 0.83 -85.59 -45.16
CA ARG A 82 0.41 -84.58 -44.19
C ARG A 82 0.52 -83.17 -44.78
N ASN A 83 -0.36 -82.27 -44.33
CA ASN A 83 -0.27 -80.83 -44.60
C ASN A 83 -0.18 -80.02 -43.29
N LEU A 84 0.09 -78.72 -43.39
CA LEU A 84 0.33 -77.83 -42.25
C LEU A 84 -0.86 -77.74 -41.26
N ASP A 85 -2.09 -77.95 -41.72
CA ASP A 85 -3.30 -77.83 -40.89
C ASP A 85 -3.85 -79.16 -40.37
N SER A 86 -3.24 -80.28 -40.76
CA SER A 86 -3.67 -81.65 -40.41
C SER A 86 -3.82 -81.84 -38.90
N PRO A 87 -4.82 -82.61 -38.43
CA PRO A 87 -4.92 -82.97 -37.01
C PRO A 87 -3.65 -83.68 -36.53
N ILE A 88 -3.35 -83.56 -35.23
CA ILE A 88 -2.21 -84.26 -34.62
C ILE A 88 -2.75 -85.06 -33.44
N THR A 89 -2.58 -86.37 -33.50
CA THR A 89 -2.94 -87.31 -32.45
C THR A 89 -1.76 -87.60 -31.53
N VAL A 90 -2.01 -88.11 -30.34
CA VAL A 90 -0.96 -88.53 -29.39
C VAL A 90 -0.04 -89.61 -29.98
N GLY A 91 -0.59 -90.54 -30.77
CA GLY A 91 0.20 -91.55 -31.47
C GLY A 91 1.15 -90.98 -32.52
N GLU A 92 0.82 -89.84 -33.12
CA GLU A 92 1.69 -89.11 -34.04
C GLU A 92 2.70 -88.24 -33.30
N ALA A 93 2.28 -87.56 -32.22
CA ALA A 93 3.16 -86.79 -31.36
C ALA A 93 4.30 -87.64 -30.76
N LYS A 94 3.99 -88.89 -30.37
CA LYS A 94 4.98 -89.88 -29.89
C LYS A 94 6.03 -90.29 -30.93
N LYS A 95 5.83 -90.03 -32.23
CA LYS A 95 6.83 -90.31 -33.28
C LYS A 95 7.91 -89.21 -33.40
N MET A 96 7.64 -88.00 -32.92
CA MET A 96 8.56 -86.87 -33.03
C MET A 96 9.61 -86.90 -31.91
N THR A 97 10.88 -87.02 -32.28
CA THR A 97 12.04 -86.93 -31.37
C THR A 97 12.75 -85.57 -31.43
N THR A 98 12.54 -84.79 -32.49
CA THR A 98 13.18 -83.48 -32.71
C THR A 98 12.14 -82.46 -33.14
N PHE A 99 11.96 -81.40 -32.35
CA PHE A 99 11.16 -80.24 -32.71
C PHE A 99 12.10 -79.12 -33.14
N TRP A 100 12.30 -79.02 -34.45
CA TRP A 100 13.11 -77.98 -35.09
C TRP A 100 12.35 -77.48 -36.34
N PRO A 101 11.40 -76.53 -36.15
CA PRO A 101 10.69 -75.93 -37.27
C PRO A 101 11.62 -75.03 -38.09
N ASP A 102 11.38 -75.01 -39.40
CA ASP A 102 12.08 -74.13 -40.34
C ASP A 102 11.62 -72.67 -40.12
N ILE A 103 12.45 -71.70 -40.51
CA ILE A 103 12.25 -70.27 -40.21
C ILE A 103 10.82 -69.74 -40.52
N PRO A 104 10.17 -70.10 -41.64
CA PRO A 104 8.81 -69.62 -41.96
C PRO A 104 7.72 -70.04 -40.96
N TYR A 105 7.99 -71.00 -40.08
CA TYR A 105 7.02 -71.54 -39.11
C TYR A 105 7.36 -71.17 -37.65
N ARG A 106 8.22 -70.17 -37.44
CA ARG A 106 8.68 -69.69 -36.12
C ARG A 106 7.88 -68.48 -35.60
N ASN A 107 6.57 -68.48 -35.84
CA ASN A 107 5.66 -67.36 -35.58
C ASN A 107 4.48 -67.76 -34.68
N PHE A 108 4.78 -68.39 -33.54
CA PHE A 108 3.80 -68.83 -32.54
C PHE A 108 4.09 -68.25 -31.15
N GLU A 109 3.04 -68.09 -30.35
CA GLU A 109 3.06 -67.45 -29.03
C GLU A 109 2.95 -68.46 -27.88
N ASN A 110 2.38 -69.65 -28.13
CA ASN A 110 2.11 -70.67 -27.12
C ASN A 110 2.56 -72.07 -27.55
N LEU A 111 3.02 -72.89 -26.60
CA LEU A 111 3.36 -74.30 -26.76
C LEU A 111 2.28 -75.28 -26.29
N GLU A 112 1.07 -74.81 -25.92
CA GLU A 112 -0.04 -75.69 -25.51
C GLU A 112 -0.32 -76.81 -26.53
N GLY A 113 -0.26 -78.05 -26.06
CA GLY A 113 -0.27 -79.27 -26.86
C GLY A 113 1.09 -79.98 -26.93
N ILE A 114 2.21 -79.29 -26.66
CA ILE A 114 3.55 -79.89 -26.69
C ILE A 114 3.72 -80.97 -25.60
N GLN A 115 2.97 -80.90 -24.50
CA GLN A 115 3.09 -81.83 -23.37
C GLN A 115 2.89 -83.31 -23.74
N TYR A 116 2.23 -83.58 -24.88
CA TYR A 116 2.00 -84.93 -25.42
C TYR A 116 3.15 -85.49 -26.25
N PHE A 117 4.13 -84.68 -26.63
CA PHE A 117 5.30 -85.07 -27.42
C PHE A 117 6.36 -85.73 -26.52
N THR A 118 5.93 -86.73 -25.75
CA THR A 118 6.67 -87.37 -24.63
C THR A 118 7.96 -88.10 -25.04
N ASN A 119 8.22 -88.25 -26.34
CA ASN A 119 9.44 -88.81 -26.91
C ASN A 119 10.44 -87.75 -27.43
N LEU A 120 10.18 -86.46 -27.21
CA LEU A 120 11.04 -85.38 -27.66
C LEU A 120 12.40 -85.39 -26.96
N GLU A 121 13.47 -85.55 -27.73
CA GLU A 121 14.86 -85.48 -27.29
C GLU A 121 15.53 -84.15 -27.63
N THR A 122 15.12 -83.48 -28.71
CA THR A 122 15.63 -82.16 -29.12
C THR A 122 14.50 -81.16 -29.21
N ILE A 123 14.60 -80.05 -28.45
CA ILE A 123 13.72 -78.90 -28.55
C ILE A 123 14.51 -77.68 -29.02
N HIS A 124 14.11 -77.12 -30.17
CA HIS A 124 14.72 -75.93 -30.74
C HIS A 124 13.67 -74.83 -30.89
N ILE A 125 13.69 -73.86 -29.97
CA ILE A 125 12.82 -72.67 -29.99
C ILE A 125 13.55 -71.37 -30.32
N ALA A 126 14.82 -71.44 -30.79
CA ALA A 126 15.60 -70.24 -31.09
C ALA A 126 14.99 -69.39 -32.23
N GLY A 127 14.87 -68.08 -31.99
CA GLY A 127 14.38 -67.10 -32.96
C GLY A 127 12.86 -66.96 -33.05
N ILE A 128 12.09 -67.53 -32.11
CA ILE A 128 10.62 -67.35 -32.03
C ILE A 128 10.33 -66.17 -31.10
N SER A 129 10.43 -64.94 -31.61
CA SER A 129 10.29 -63.73 -30.79
C SER A 129 8.92 -63.56 -30.14
N SER A 130 7.89 -64.22 -30.66
CA SER A 130 6.50 -64.18 -30.16
C SER A 130 6.26 -65.05 -28.92
N LEU A 131 7.08 -66.08 -28.70
CA LEU A 131 6.92 -67.05 -27.62
C LEU A 131 7.27 -66.44 -26.25
N LYS A 132 6.40 -66.64 -25.24
CA LYS A 132 6.58 -66.06 -23.89
C LYS A 132 6.61 -67.10 -22.78
N ASP A 133 5.87 -68.19 -22.95
CA ASP A 133 5.68 -69.23 -21.95
C ASP A 133 6.09 -70.60 -22.50
N ILE A 134 6.84 -71.36 -21.72
CA ILE A 134 7.27 -72.74 -22.00
C ILE A 134 6.75 -73.74 -20.96
N SER A 135 5.83 -73.35 -20.08
CA SER A 135 5.23 -74.17 -19.03
C SER A 135 4.68 -75.51 -19.53
N ALA A 136 4.06 -75.52 -20.72
CA ALA A 136 3.56 -76.71 -21.39
C ALA A 136 4.65 -77.75 -21.74
N ALA A 137 5.92 -77.35 -21.84
CA ALA A 137 7.05 -78.26 -22.07
C ALA A 137 7.60 -78.91 -20.77
N SER A 138 7.03 -78.59 -19.60
CA SER A 138 7.52 -79.09 -18.29
C SER A 138 7.44 -80.61 -18.10
N THR A 139 6.65 -81.34 -18.91
CA THR A 139 6.54 -82.81 -18.87
C THR A 139 7.59 -83.54 -19.71
N LEU A 140 8.38 -82.82 -20.52
CA LEU A 140 9.28 -83.40 -21.54
C LEU A 140 10.60 -83.92 -20.94
N THR A 141 10.50 -84.94 -20.10
CA THR A 141 11.61 -85.52 -19.31
C THR A 141 12.72 -86.20 -20.14
N LYS A 142 12.50 -86.42 -21.45
CA LYS A 142 13.47 -87.03 -22.37
C LYS A 142 14.34 -86.03 -23.16
N VAL A 143 14.13 -84.72 -22.98
CA VAL A 143 14.94 -83.70 -23.66
C VAL A 143 16.41 -83.85 -23.27
N ARG A 144 17.27 -83.93 -24.29
CA ARG A 144 18.74 -84.03 -24.23
C ARG A 144 19.43 -82.77 -24.76
N THR A 145 18.81 -82.12 -25.75
CA THR A 145 19.33 -80.93 -26.42
C THR A 145 18.27 -79.83 -26.43
N ALA A 146 18.59 -78.68 -25.85
CA ALA A 146 17.66 -77.55 -25.72
C ALA A 146 18.28 -76.24 -26.24
N TYR A 147 17.72 -75.69 -27.33
CA TYR A 147 18.07 -74.38 -27.86
C TYR A 147 16.97 -73.38 -27.51
N LEU A 148 17.18 -72.61 -26.44
CA LEU A 148 16.20 -71.75 -25.80
C LEU A 148 16.53 -70.27 -26.07
N SER A 149 16.04 -69.75 -27.19
CA SER A 149 16.29 -68.36 -27.57
C SER A 149 15.03 -67.67 -28.06
N SER A 150 14.52 -66.75 -27.25
CA SER A 150 13.35 -65.96 -27.57
C SER A 150 13.30 -64.73 -26.69
N LEU A 151 13.17 -63.58 -27.34
CA LEU A 151 13.18 -62.25 -26.75
C LEU A 151 12.06 -62.00 -25.72
N ASN A 152 11.09 -62.91 -25.53
CA ASN A 152 10.00 -62.69 -24.57
C ASN A 152 9.84 -63.79 -23.51
N ILE A 153 10.69 -64.83 -23.49
CA ILE A 153 10.68 -65.80 -22.40
C ILE A 153 11.40 -65.21 -21.19
N SER A 154 10.72 -65.14 -20.05
CA SER A 154 11.27 -64.64 -18.77
C SER A 154 11.27 -65.68 -17.64
N ASP A 155 10.49 -66.76 -17.77
CA ASP A 155 10.51 -67.91 -16.85
C ASP A 155 11.03 -69.17 -17.57
N MET A 156 12.01 -69.84 -16.95
CA MET A 156 12.58 -71.11 -17.40
C MET A 156 12.27 -72.28 -16.43
N SER A 157 11.37 -72.07 -15.47
CA SER A 157 11.01 -73.05 -14.43
C SER A 157 10.54 -74.41 -14.97
N ALA A 158 10.03 -74.46 -16.20
CA ALA A 158 9.69 -75.70 -16.90
C ALA A 158 10.92 -76.59 -17.18
N ALA A 159 12.08 -75.99 -17.47
CA ALA A 159 13.29 -76.69 -17.88
C ALA A 159 13.94 -77.50 -16.74
N LYS A 160 13.68 -77.16 -15.47
CA LYS A 160 14.20 -77.89 -14.29
C LYS A 160 13.83 -79.39 -14.27
N ASN A 161 12.78 -79.77 -14.99
CA ASN A 161 12.30 -81.15 -15.11
C ASN A 161 13.03 -81.96 -16.20
N TRP A 162 13.79 -81.31 -17.09
CA TRP A 162 14.48 -81.96 -18.19
C TRP A 162 15.81 -82.59 -17.73
N LYS A 163 15.72 -83.52 -16.77
CA LYS A 163 16.87 -84.13 -16.08
C LYS A 163 17.84 -84.90 -16.99
N GLN A 164 17.51 -85.12 -18.27
CA GLN A 164 18.37 -85.77 -19.27
C GLN A 164 19.14 -84.78 -20.17
N VAL A 165 18.98 -83.46 -19.99
CA VAL A 165 19.66 -82.43 -20.78
C VAL A 165 21.18 -82.58 -20.65
N ARG A 166 21.84 -82.63 -21.80
CA ARG A 166 23.31 -82.65 -21.96
C ARG A 166 23.84 -81.38 -22.62
N LEU A 167 23.05 -80.76 -23.49
CA LEU A 167 23.35 -79.45 -24.08
C LEU A 167 22.14 -78.53 -23.88
N ILE A 168 22.37 -77.40 -23.19
CA ILE A 168 21.43 -76.29 -23.13
C ILE A 168 22.13 -75.01 -23.60
N TRP A 169 21.46 -74.23 -24.44
CA TRP A 169 21.92 -72.91 -24.84
C TRP A 169 20.78 -71.92 -24.64
N ILE A 170 21.02 -70.90 -23.82
CA ILE A 170 20.07 -69.82 -23.53
C ILE A 170 20.66 -68.53 -24.04
N HIS A 171 20.06 -67.91 -25.05
CA HIS A 171 20.51 -66.61 -25.55
C HIS A 171 19.35 -65.71 -25.93
N ASP A 172 19.57 -64.39 -25.81
CA ASP A 172 18.60 -63.35 -26.16
C ASP A 172 17.19 -63.62 -25.60
N THR A 173 17.14 -63.86 -24.28
CA THR A 173 15.90 -64.03 -23.49
C THR A 173 15.68 -62.87 -22.52
N HIS A 174 14.57 -62.90 -21.77
CA HIS A 174 14.30 -62.00 -20.63
C HIS A 174 14.45 -62.72 -19.27
N VAL A 175 15.16 -63.85 -19.23
CA VAL A 175 15.35 -64.66 -18.02
C VAL A 175 16.35 -64.00 -17.08
N THR A 176 16.00 -63.87 -15.81
CA THR A 176 16.90 -63.32 -14.78
C THR A 176 17.26 -64.32 -13.70
N ASP A 177 16.52 -65.43 -13.57
CA ASP A 177 16.80 -66.49 -12.61
C ASP A 177 17.34 -67.74 -13.34
N PHE A 178 18.63 -68.02 -13.15
CA PHE A 178 19.30 -69.19 -13.70
C PHE A 178 19.50 -70.32 -12.67
N SER A 179 18.94 -70.18 -11.45
CA SER A 179 19.06 -71.18 -10.37
C SER A 179 18.65 -72.60 -10.79
N PHE A 180 17.68 -72.71 -11.72
CA PHE A 180 17.20 -73.98 -12.27
C PHE A 180 18.29 -74.80 -13.01
N LEU A 181 19.45 -74.23 -13.35
CA LEU A 181 20.55 -74.98 -13.96
C LEU A 181 21.23 -75.93 -12.95
N SER A 182 21.23 -75.59 -11.65
CA SER A 182 21.73 -76.49 -10.59
C SER A 182 20.93 -77.79 -10.48
N GLU A 183 19.67 -77.77 -10.91
CA GLU A 183 18.75 -78.90 -10.93
C GLU A 183 19.01 -79.88 -12.10
N LEU A 184 19.97 -79.62 -12.98
CA LEU A 184 20.23 -80.42 -14.19
C LEU A 184 21.51 -81.27 -14.06
N PRO A 185 21.41 -82.57 -13.70
CA PRO A 185 22.56 -83.38 -13.28
C PRO A 185 23.56 -83.73 -14.39
N TYR A 186 23.21 -83.51 -15.67
CA TYR A 186 24.07 -83.85 -16.82
C TYR A 186 24.30 -82.68 -17.79
N ALA A 187 23.77 -81.49 -17.51
CA ALA A 187 23.80 -80.37 -18.45
C ALA A 187 25.22 -79.81 -18.61
N GLY A 188 25.67 -79.68 -19.86
CA GLY A 188 26.65 -78.69 -20.28
C GLY A 188 25.91 -77.47 -20.84
N VAL A 189 26.28 -76.28 -20.40
CA VAL A 189 25.67 -75.01 -20.83
C VAL A 189 26.56 -74.38 -21.90
N TRP A 190 26.02 -74.11 -23.09
CA TRP A 190 26.75 -73.42 -24.16
C TRP A 190 26.82 -71.90 -23.95
N GLY A 191 25.92 -71.35 -23.15
CA GLY A 191 25.90 -69.94 -22.76
C GLY A 191 24.59 -69.56 -22.09
N ILE A 192 24.62 -68.55 -21.22
CA ILE A 192 23.45 -67.89 -20.63
C ILE A 192 23.45 -66.39 -20.92
N ARG A 193 22.57 -65.96 -21.83
CA ARG A 193 22.36 -64.55 -22.14
C ARG A 193 20.91 -64.15 -22.07
N SER A 194 20.67 -63.07 -21.33
CA SER A 194 19.41 -62.35 -21.24
C SER A 194 19.65 -60.87 -21.50
N ASN A 195 18.68 -60.20 -22.12
CA ASN A 195 18.67 -58.75 -22.34
C ASN A 195 17.39 -58.21 -21.70
N ILE A 196 17.44 -57.42 -20.63
CA ILE A 196 16.23 -56.92 -19.95
C ILE A 196 16.11 -55.39 -19.93
N ALA A 197 14.89 -54.91 -19.71
CA ALA A 197 14.60 -53.53 -19.32
C ALA A 197 14.31 -53.44 -17.82
N ILE A 198 15.04 -52.59 -17.09
CA ILE A 198 14.80 -52.24 -15.69
C ILE A 198 14.21 -50.84 -15.65
N LYS A 199 12.96 -50.69 -15.21
CA LYS A 199 12.33 -49.37 -15.04
C LYS A 199 12.61 -48.83 -13.64
N VAL A 200 13.07 -47.59 -13.56
CA VAL A 200 13.26 -46.87 -12.29
C VAL A 200 12.25 -45.74 -12.13
N GLN A 201 11.94 -45.39 -10.89
CA GLN A 201 11.13 -44.21 -10.59
C GLN A 201 11.96 -42.92 -10.74
N LYS A 202 11.31 -41.81 -11.05
CA LYS A 202 11.96 -40.49 -11.06
C LYS A 202 12.62 -40.20 -9.70
N GLY A 203 13.87 -39.74 -9.70
CA GLY A 203 14.65 -39.53 -8.48
C GLY A 203 15.17 -40.79 -7.77
N GLN A 204 14.87 -41.99 -8.28
CA GLN A 204 15.39 -43.25 -7.74
C GLN A 204 16.85 -43.43 -8.15
N ARG A 205 17.76 -43.47 -7.16
CA ARG A 205 19.19 -43.70 -7.38
C ARG A 205 19.65 -45.14 -7.12
N ILE A 206 18.87 -45.93 -6.40
CA ILE A 206 19.22 -47.30 -6.00
C ILE A 206 18.07 -48.21 -6.39
N PHE A 207 18.37 -49.30 -7.10
CA PHE A 207 17.40 -50.30 -7.52
C PHE A 207 17.99 -51.71 -7.35
N LYS A 208 17.11 -52.70 -7.20
CA LYS A 208 17.52 -54.09 -6.97
C LYS A 208 18.02 -54.71 -8.29
N ASN A 209 19.10 -55.47 -8.23
CA ASN A 209 19.51 -56.33 -9.34
C ASN A 209 18.63 -57.60 -9.37
N PRO A 210 17.98 -57.94 -10.50
CA PRO A 210 17.15 -59.13 -10.59
C PRO A 210 17.93 -60.42 -10.89
N PHE A 211 19.20 -60.33 -11.32
CA PHE A 211 19.94 -61.49 -11.83
C PHE A 211 20.41 -62.45 -10.73
N ILE A 212 19.96 -63.71 -10.80
CA ILE A 212 20.30 -64.80 -9.90
C ILE A 212 21.05 -65.88 -10.69
N ASN A 213 22.23 -66.24 -10.19
CA ASN A 213 23.11 -67.25 -10.76
C ASN A 213 22.60 -68.69 -10.47
N PHE A 214 23.17 -69.71 -11.13
CA PHE A 214 22.81 -71.11 -10.93
C PHE A 214 23.03 -71.60 -9.48
N ASP A 215 23.95 -71.00 -8.74
CA ASP A 215 24.22 -71.30 -7.32
C ASP A 215 23.33 -70.51 -6.33
N GLY A 216 22.43 -69.67 -6.83
CA GLY A 216 21.54 -68.82 -6.03
C GLY A 216 22.16 -67.50 -5.56
N THR A 217 23.42 -67.21 -5.89
CA THR A 217 24.03 -65.88 -5.67
C THR A 217 23.49 -64.84 -6.66
N ILE A 218 23.67 -63.55 -6.36
CA ILE A 218 23.34 -62.48 -7.31
C ILE A 218 24.51 -62.29 -8.28
N MET A 219 24.23 -62.14 -9.57
CA MET A 219 25.26 -61.88 -10.57
C MET A 219 25.64 -60.39 -10.55
N PRO A 220 26.85 -59.99 -10.14
CA PRO A 220 27.24 -58.59 -10.06
C PRO A 220 27.40 -57.96 -11.44
N ILE A 221 27.06 -56.68 -11.55
CA ILE A 221 27.16 -55.94 -12.81
C ILE A 221 28.63 -55.62 -13.13
N GLU A 222 28.93 -55.45 -14.41
CA GLU A 222 30.12 -54.72 -14.84
C GLU A 222 29.93 -53.23 -14.55
N GLU A 223 30.68 -52.72 -13.58
CA GLU A 223 30.60 -51.32 -13.15
C GLU A 223 31.09 -50.38 -14.26
N ASN A 224 30.42 -49.24 -14.41
CA ASN A 224 30.75 -48.25 -15.43
C ASN A 224 30.57 -46.82 -14.90
N GLU A 225 30.73 -45.82 -15.76
CA GLU A 225 30.67 -44.41 -15.35
C GLU A 225 29.30 -43.95 -14.80
N ASN A 226 28.26 -44.76 -14.98
CA ASN A 226 26.89 -44.48 -14.55
C ASN A 226 26.44 -45.36 -13.37
N PHE A 227 26.93 -46.61 -13.29
CA PHE A 227 26.42 -47.64 -12.38
C PHE A 227 27.52 -48.39 -11.62
N ILE A 228 27.29 -48.64 -10.33
CA ILE A 228 28.13 -49.48 -9.45
C ILE A 228 27.29 -50.46 -8.61
N ASN A 229 27.92 -51.54 -8.12
CA ASN A 229 27.30 -52.51 -7.22
C ASN A 229 27.27 -51.97 -5.77
N VAL A 230 26.13 -52.07 -5.09
CA VAL A 230 25.91 -51.54 -3.73
C VAL A 230 25.04 -52.43 -2.85
N ASP A 231 25.05 -52.13 -1.54
CA ASP A 231 24.03 -52.59 -0.59
C ASP A 231 22.71 -51.79 -0.72
N ILE A 232 21.70 -52.19 0.05
CA ILE A 232 20.38 -51.52 0.08
C ILE A 232 20.45 -50.03 0.50
N ASN A 233 21.51 -49.62 1.21
CA ASN A 233 21.72 -48.26 1.67
C ASN A 233 22.53 -47.41 0.67
N GLY A 234 23.05 -48.03 -0.40
CA GLY A 234 23.87 -47.36 -1.42
C GLY A 234 25.36 -47.29 -1.10
N ASN A 235 25.86 -48.11 -0.17
CA ASN A 235 27.28 -48.29 0.11
C ASN A 235 27.88 -49.28 -0.90
N PRO A 236 29.12 -49.07 -1.42
CA PRO A 236 29.76 -50.01 -2.35
C PRO A 236 29.81 -51.45 -1.81
N LYS A 237 29.29 -52.40 -2.59
CA LYS A 237 29.26 -53.82 -2.22
C LYS A 237 29.28 -54.69 -3.47
N GLN A 238 30.32 -55.50 -3.62
CA GLN A 238 30.58 -56.30 -4.83
C GLN A 238 29.74 -57.59 -4.95
N ASP A 239 28.75 -57.80 -4.07
CA ASP A 239 27.81 -58.94 -4.19
C ASP A 239 26.68 -58.69 -5.19
N GLY A 240 26.61 -57.49 -5.76
CA GLY A 240 25.69 -57.16 -6.85
C GLY A 240 24.23 -57.02 -6.46
N GLY A 241 23.86 -57.09 -5.18
CA GLY A 241 22.45 -57.15 -4.74
C GLY A 241 21.61 -55.94 -5.17
N TYR A 242 22.23 -54.75 -5.21
CA TYR A 242 21.63 -53.51 -5.68
C TYR A 242 22.60 -52.75 -6.60
N VAL A 243 22.06 -51.90 -7.44
CA VAL A 243 22.80 -51.03 -8.37
C VAL A 243 22.52 -49.58 -8.05
N LYS A 244 23.55 -48.72 -8.08
CA LYS A 244 23.46 -47.29 -7.79
C LYS A 244 23.84 -46.42 -8.97
N ILE A 245 23.03 -45.41 -9.26
CA ILE A 245 23.35 -44.34 -10.21
C ILE A 245 24.29 -43.32 -9.56
N ILE A 246 25.53 -43.24 -10.06
CA ILE A 246 26.60 -42.43 -9.46
C ILE A 246 26.69 -41.00 -9.99
N LYS A 247 26.30 -40.74 -11.26
CA LYS A 247 26.35 -39.40 -11.84
C LYS A 247 25.43 -38.44 -11.06
N PRO A 248 25.84 -37.18 -10.80
CA PRO A 248 24.98 -36.20 -10.15
C PRO A 248 23.73 -35.90 -10.99
N ILE A 249 23.90 -35.80 -12.31
CA ILE A 249 22.82 -35.62 -13.28
C ILE A 249 22.87 -36.79 -14.27
N LEU A 250 21.76 -37.51 -14.43
CA LEU A 250 21.61 -38.55 -15.45
C LEU A 250 20.17 -38.59 -15.95
N LYS A 251 20.00 -38.65 -17.27
CA LYS A 251 18.68 -38.71 -17.93
C LYS A 251 18.65 -39.71 -19.08
N GLY A 252 17.48 -40.30 -19.33
CA GLY A 252 17.23 -41.22 -20.44
C GLY A 252 17.63 -42.66 -20.12
N ASN A 253 17.81 -43.47 -21.16
CA ASN A 253 18.09 -44.90 -21.03
C ASN A 253 19.60 -45.16 -21.04
N HIS A 254 20.10 -45.92 -20.07
CA HIS A 254 21.52 -46.26 -19.91
C HIS A 254 21.66 -47.75 -19.59
N SER A 255 22.78 -48.37 -19.93
CA SER A 255 22.94 -49.82 -19.79
C SER A 255 24.21 -50.26 -19.07
N PHE A 256 24.22 -51.54 -18.69
CA PHE A 256 25.38 -52.26 -18.15
C PHE A 256 25.32 -53.74 -18.53
N ASN A 257 26.48 -54.40 -18.49
CA ASN A 257 26.60 -55.84 -18.67
C ASN A 257 26.51 -56.56 -17.31
N ILE A 258 26.10 -57.83 -17.35
CA ILE A 258 26.06 -58.74 -16.22
C ILE A 258 26.78 -60.02 -16.66
N PRO A 259 28.12 -60.08 -16.52
CA PRO A 259 28.89 -61.25 -16.92
C PRO A 259 28.76 -62.36 -15.88
N GLU A 260 28.57 -63.59 -16.35
CA GLU A 260 28.80 -64.77 -15.54
C GLU A 260 30.30 -64.93 -15.22
N LYS A 261 30.63 -65.47 -14.04
CA LYS A 261 32.02 -65.59 -13.53
C LYS A 261 32.38 -67.01 -13.07
N ASN A 262 31.40 -67.86 -12.77
CA ASN A 262 31.60 -69.15 -12.11
C ASN A 262 31.59 -70.32 -13.11
N ASP A 263 32.64 -70.57 -13.89
CA ASP A 263 32.65 -71.46 -15.09
C ASP A 263 32.17 -72.94 -14.96
N THR A 264 31.81 -73.41 -13.76
CA THR A 264 31.58 -74.83 -13.43
C THR A 264 30.27 -75.04 -12.67
N LEU A 265 29.40 -75.89 -13.22
CA LEU A 265 28.11 -76.27 -12.61
C LEU A 265 28.29 -77.26 -11.44
N PRO A 266 27.27 -77.45 -10.57
CA PRO A 266 27.32 -78.42 -9.46
C PRO A 266 27.57 -79.88 -9.88
N ASN A 267 27.31 -80.22 -11.14
CA ASN A 267 27.58 -81.54 -11.73
C ASN A 267 29.05 -81.71 -12.22
N GLY A 268 29.88 -80.67 -12.11
CA GLY A 268 31.28 -80.65 -12.57
C GLY A 268 31.47 -80.32 -14.05
N ASN A 269 30.40 -80.15 -14.83
CA ASN A 269 30.51 -79.72 -16.22
C ASN A 269 30.87 -78.23 -16.29
N LYS A 270 31.79 -77.92 -17.21
CA LYS A 270 32.09 -76.54 -17.61
C LYS A 270 30.99 -75.96 -18.49
N PHE A 271 30.87 -74.63 -18.47
CA PHE A 271 30.12 -73.89 -19.47
C PHE A 271 30.96 -72.76 -20.08
N ASN A 272 30.48 -72.24 -21.21
CA ASN A 272 31.20 -71.22 -21.95
C ASN A 272 30.88 -69.81 -21.43
N LEU A 273 31.86 -69.17 -20.80
CA LEU A 273 31.76 -67.78 -20.30
C LEU A 273 31.64 -66.75 -21.44
N ASP A 274 32.25 -66.99 -22.61
CA ASP A 274 32.27 -66.04 -23.74
C ASP A 274 30.87 -65.77 -24.31
N TYR A 275 29.93 -66.71 -24.12
CA TYR A 275 28.52 -66.59 -24.49
C TYR A 275 27.59 -66.35 -23.29
N SER A 276 28.15 -66.03 -22.12
CA SER A 276 27.42 -65.88 -20.85
C SER A 276 27.48 -64.46 -20.28
N ILE A 277 27.28 -63.47 -21.15
CA ILE A 277 27.19 -62.05 -20.78
C ILE A 277 25.75 -61.58 -21.03
N SER A 278 25.04 -61.28 -19.95
CA SER A 278 23.71 -60.67 -20.01
C SER A 278 23.80 -59.14 -20.03
N PHE A 279 22.70 -58.49 -20.44
CA PHE A 279 22.60 -57.05 -20.64
C PHE A 279 21.35 -56.49 -19.95
N ALA A 280 21.46 -55.33 -19.32
CA ALA A 280 20.31 -54.59 -18.82
C ALA A 280 20.31 -53.15 -19.33
N SER A 281 19.18 -52.72 -19.87
CA SER A 281 18.85 -51.32 -20.12
C SER A 281 18.04 -50.79 -18.94
N VAL A 282 18.55 -49.78 -18.25
CA VAL A 282 17.82 -49.03 -17.23
C VAL A 282 17.09 -47.89 -17.93
N GLU A 283 15.76 -47.95 -17.92
CA GLU A 283 14.90 -47.04 -18.66
C GLU A 283 14.35 -45.90 -17.78
N ASP A 284 14.03 -44.78 -18.41
CA ASP A 284 13.32 -43.65 -17.81
C ASP A 284 14.07 -42.98 -16.62
N ILE A 285 15.40 -43.03 -16.61
CA ILE A 285 16.20 -42.35 -15.59
C ILE A 285 15.96 -40.84 -15.66
N ASP A 286 15.65 -40.24 -14.51
CA ASP A 286 15.62 -38.79 -14.31
C ASP A 286 16.09 -38.48 -12.88
N VAL A 287 17.39 -38.24 -12.72
CA VAL A 287 18.01 -37.86 -11.44
C VAL A 287 18.83 -36.58 -11.61
N ASN A 288 18.70 -35.66 -10.64
CA ASN A 288 19.48 -34.43 -10.59
C ASN A 288 19.82 -34.08 -9.13
N SER A 289 21.07 -34.31 -8.69
CA SER A 289 21.53 -33.92 -7.35
C SER A 289 21.95 -32.47 -7.22
N GLU A 290 21.79 -31.65 -8.26
CA GLU A 290 21.96 -30.19 -8.23
C GLU A 290 20.60 -29.47 -8.26
N GLU A 291 19.50 -30.22 -8.38
CA GLU A 291 18.15 -29.67 -8.33
C GLU A 291 17.87 -29.03 -6.96
N LYS A 292 17.44 -27.78 -6.99
CA LYS A 292 16.93 -27.05 -5.83
C LYS A 292 15.43 -27.30 -5.62
N PRO A 293 14.91 -27.36 -4.39
CA PRO A 293 13.47 -27.41 -4.13
C PRO A 293 12.71 -26.21 -4.70
N ASP A 294 11.54 -26.42 -5.29
CA ASP A 294 10.60 -25.33 -5.52
C ASP A 294 9.87 -24.98 -4.22
N ILE A 295 9.61 -23.69 -4.00
CA ILE A 295 8.79 -23.17 -2.89
C ILE A 295 7.61 -22.41 -3.49
N TYR A 296 6.42 -22.60 -2.91
CA TYR A 296 5.19 -21.95 -3.35
C TYR A 296 4.40 -21.34 -2.20
N PHE A 297 3.79 -20.18 -2.47
CA PHE A 297 2.71 -19.61 -1.70
C PHE A 297 1.35 -20.06 -2.27
N ASN A 298 0.40 -20.38 -1.40
CA ASN A 298 -0.88 -21.00 -1.74
C ASN A 298 -2.00 -20.14 -1.15
N PHE A 299 -2.92 -19.68 -1.99
CA PHE A 299 -4.03 -18.83 -1.58
C PHE A 299 -5.26 -19.06 -2.47
N ASN A 300 -6.44 -19.26 -1.87
CA ASN A 300 -7.70 -19.54 -2.58
C ASN A 300 -7.57 -20.62 -3.68
N GLY A 301 -6.84 -21.71 -3.40
CA GLY A 301 -6.60 -22.81 -4.34
C GLY A 301 -5.56 -22.51 -5.45
N LYS A 302 -5.05 -21.28 -5.55
CA LYS A 302 -3.96 -20.92 -6.47
C LYS A 302 -2.60 -21.15 -5.82
N ARG A 303 -1.69 -21.80 -6.56
CA ARG A 303 -0.27 -21.98 -6.20
C ARG A 303 0.59 -20.96 -6.96
N ILE A 304 1.47 -20.25 -6.26
CA ILE A 304 2.34 -19.19 -6.79
C ILE A 304 3.79 -19.51 -6.43
N SER A 305 4.69 -19.61 -7.41
CA SER A 305 6.12 -19.89 -7.16
C SER A 305 6.82 -18.70 -6.51
N LEU A 306 7.56 -18.94 -5.43
CA LEU A 306 8.48 -17.98 -4.84
C LEU A 306 9.86 -18.13 -5.51
N LYS A 307 10.63 -17.03 -5.57
CA LYS A 307 11.98 -16.98 -6.15
C LYS A 307 12.99 -16.52 -5.10
N GLU A 308 14.26 -16.91 -5.26
CA GLU A 308 15.30 -16.59 -4.29
C GLU A 308 15.61 -15.09 -4.26
N ASP A 309 15.73 -14.46 -5.43
CA ASP A 309 16.18 -13.06 -5.57
C ASP A 309 15.05 -12.01 -5.57
N THR A 310 13.78 -12.44 -5.51
CA THR A 310 12.63 -11.54 -5.62
C THR A 310 11.53 -11.93 -4.63
N PRO A 311 11.21 -11.09 -3.63
CA PRO A 311 10.12 -11.35 -2.71
C PRO A 311 8.77 -11.30 -3.44
N LEU A 312 7.91 -12.30 -3.21
CA LEU A 312 6.51 -12.18 -3.62
C LEU A 312 5.82 -11.17 -2.70
N VAL A 313 5.47 -10.01 -3.22
CA VAL A 313 4.67 -9.01 -2.50
C VAL A 313 3.19 -9.39 -2.59
N TRP A 314 2.54 -9.56 -1.44
CA TRP A 314 1.09 -9.76 -1.34
C TRP A 314 0.46 -8.64 -0.51
N GLU A 315 -0.24 -7.74 -1.20
CA GLU A 315 -1.09 -6.73 -0.57
C GLU A 315 -2.45 -7.37 -0.22
N LYS A 316 -2.82 -7.36 1.06
CA LYS A 316 -4.18 -7.77 1.46
C LYS A 316 -5.17 -6.75 0.89
N PRO A 317 -6.16 -7.15 0.08
CA PRO A 317 -7.10 -6.21 -0.54
C PRO A 317 -7.84 -5.40 0.52
N ARG A 318 -8.07 -4.11 0.23
CA ARG A 318 -8.78 -3.16 1.10
C ARG A 318 -10.26 -3.54 1.23
N GLN A 319 -10.54 -4.49 2.11
CA GLN A 319 -11.86 -4.63 2.74
C GLN A 319 -11.81 -3.90 4.07
N ASP A 320 -12.56 -2.80 4.14
CA ASP A 320 -12.67 -1.95 5.32
C ASP A 320 -12.96 -2.81 6.55
N ASN A 321 -12.19 -2.56 7.62
CA ASN A 321 -12.25 -3.22 8.93
C ASN A 321 -11.70 -4.66 9.05
N SER A 322 -11.13 -5.27 8.00
CA SER A 322 -10.49 -6.60 8.16
C SER A 322 -9.05 -6.52 8.69
N THR A 323 -8.88 -6.32 10.01
CA THR A 323 -7.56 -6.45 10.67
C THR A 323 -6.97 -7.85 10.42
N ILE A 324 -5.63 -7.96 10.44
CA ILE A 324 -5.01 -9.26 10.72
C ILE A 324 -5.37 -9.62 12.16
N ASN A 325 -5.97 -10.79 12.35
CA ASN A 325 -6.20 -11.37 13.66
C ASN A 325 -5.18 -12.48 13.94
N ASP A 326 -5.08 -12.87 15.20
CA ASP A 326 -4.12 -13.90 15.65
C ASP A 326 -4.30 -15.21 14.86
N THR A 327 -5.53 -15.57 14.48
CA THR A 327 -5.82 -16.76 13.66
C THR A 327 -5.08 -16.76 12.31
N ILE A 328 -4.98 -15.61 11.63
CA ILE A 328 -4.20 -15.49 10.39
C ILE A 328 -2.71 -15.59 10.69
N ILE A 329 -2.21 -14.92 11.72
CA ILE A 329 -0.80 -14.98 12.14
C ILE A 329 -0.39 -16.43 12.47
N GLU A 330 -1.17 -17.11 13.33
CA GLU A 330 -0.98 -18.51 13.72
C GLU A 330 -1.00 -19.47 12.52
N SER A 331 -1.71 -19.13 11.44
CA SER A 331 -1.71 -19.94 10.21
C SER A 331 -0.45 -19.82 9.36
N PHE A 332 0.32 -18.73 9.52
CA PHE A 332 1.69 -18.60 8.98
C PHE A 332 2.76 -19.17 9.92
N LYS A 333 2.47 -19.28 11.22
CA LYS A 333 3.39 -19.79 12.25
C LYS A 333 3.39 -21.32 12.40
N LYS A 334 2.25 -21.98 12.17
CA LYS A 334 2.06 -23.38 12.58
C LYS A 334 3.08 -24.35 11.99
N SER A 335 3.73 -25.08 12.91
CA SER A 335 4.82 -26.04 12.70
C SER A 335 4.66 -26.93 11.45
N TYR A 336 5.64 -26.84 10.56
CA TYR A 336 5.65 -27.56 9.29
C TYR A 336 6.19 -28.99 9.45
N ASN A 337 5.34 -29.98 9.15
CA ASN A 337 5.79 -31.34 8.87
C ASN A 337 6.24 -31.39 7.40
N PRO A 338 7.46 -31.86 7.07
CA PRO A 338 7.97 -31.88 5.69
C PRO A 338 7.12 -32.73 4.72
N GLN A 339 6.22 -33.59 5.22
CA GLN A 339 5.28 -34.40 4.43
C GLN A 339 3.86 -33.80 4.36
N ALA A 340 3.52 -32.80 5.18
CA ALA A 340 2.18 -32.19 5.22
C ALA A 340 2.28 -30.68 4.99
N GLY A 341 2.01 -30.26 3.75
CA GLY A 341 2.04 -28.86 3.34
C GLY A 341 1.09 -28.00 4.19
N GLY A 342 1.67 -27.08 4.98
CA GLY A 342 0.93 -26.14 5.81
C GLY A 342 0.15 -25.12 4.98
N ASN A 343 -0.88 -24.52 5.57
CA ASN A 343 -1.98 -23.84 4.87
C ASN A 343 -1.62 -22.63 3.98
N PHE A 344 -0.36 -22.19 3.92
CA PHE A 344 0.09 -21.11 3.03
C PHE A 344 1.34 -21.45 2.23
N PHE A 345 2.36 -22.08 2.82
CA PHE A 345 3.57 -22.44 2.08
C PHE A 345 3.69 -23.94 1.84
N THR A 346 4.02 -24.31 0.61
CA THR A 346 4.31 -25.69 0.19
C THR A 346 5.61 -25.75 -0.58
N THR A 347 6.21 -26.94 -0.66
CA THR A 347 7.45 -27.18 -1.40
C THR A 347 7.39 -28.53 -2.12
N SER A 348 8.17 -28.69 -3.18
CA SER A 348 8.37 -29.96 -3.88
C SER A 348 9.74 -29.97 -4.56
N SER A 349 10.32 -31.15 -4.75
CA SER A 349 11.42 -31.35 -5.70
C SER A 349 11.05 -32.48 -6.66
N PRO A 350 11.18 -32.27 -7.99
CA PRO A 350 10.85 -33.30 -8.98
C PRO A 350 11.66 -34.60 -8.87
N THR A 351 12.94 -34.56 -8.47
CA THR A 351 13.85 -35.72 -8.46
C THR A 351 14.35 -36.10 -7.05
N SER A 352 13.81 -35.50 -5.99
CA SER A 352 14.32 -35.72 -4.64
C SER A 352 13.32 -35.43 -3.52
N ASP A 353 13.54 -36.08 -2.37
CA ASP A 353 12.73 -35.90 -1.17
C ASP A 353 13.14 -34.63 -0.42
N ILE A 354 12.16 -33.92 0.14
CA ILE A 354 12.37 -32.76 1.01
C ILE A 354 12.70 -33.25 2.42
N THR A 355 13.81 -32.76 2.98
CA THR A 355 14.31 -33.13 4.32
C THR A 355 14.11 -32.03 5.36
N SER A 356 14.00 -30.77 4.94
CA SER A 356 13.73 -29.64 5.82
C SER A 356 12.89 -28.58 5.14
N PHE A 357 11.99 -27.97 5.92
CA PHE A 357 11.19 -26.82 5.52
C PHE A 357 10.96 -25.91 6.72
N THR A 358 11.43 -24.66 6.66
CA THR A 358 11.46 -23.73 7.79
C THR A 358 11.05 -22.32 7.36
N THR A 359 10.46 -21.54 8.28
CA THR A 359 10.17 -20.12 8.11
C THR A 359 10.63 -19.31 9.33
N ASP A 360 10.87 -18.01 9.15
CA ASP A 360 11.09 -17.05 10.25
C ASP A 360 9.77 -16.36 10.70
N ALA A 361 8.61 -16.84 10.24
CA ALA A 361 7.33 -16.18 10.42
C ALA A 361 7.00 -15.89 11.89
N GLU A 362 7.36 -16.79 12.81
CA GLU A 362 7.17 -16.59 14.25
C GLU A 362 7.85 -15.30 14.75
N GLU A 363 9.09 -15.05 14.33
CA GLU A 363 9.87 -13.87 14.70
C GLU A 363 9.33 -12.62 13.97
N VAL A 364 9.11 -12.73 12.66
CA VAL A 364 8.63 -11.63 11.81
C VAL A 364 7.26 -11.11 12.26
N PHE A 365 6.32 -11.98 12.63
CA PHE A 365 5.00 -11.60 13.14
C PHE A 365 5.00 -11.18 14.61
N SER A 366 5.97 -11.58 15.41
CA SER A 366 6.08 -11.18 16.83
C SER A 366 6.82 -9.86 17.05
N ASN A 367 7.53 -9.36 16.02
CA ASN A 367 8.20 -8.07 16.05
C ASN A 367 7.19 -6.90 16.10
N LYS A 368 7.29 -6.03 17.11
CA LYS A 368 6.38 -4.89 17.33
C LYS A 368 6.42 -3.83 16.23
N GLU A 369 7.60 -3.55 15.66
CA GLU A 369 7.74 -2.58 14.58
C GLU A 369 7.09 -3.09 13.29
N ASN A 370 7.31 -4.38 12.98
CA ASN A 370 6.56 -5.05 11.91
C ASN A 370 5.06 -5.02 12.21
N GLN A 371 4.60 -5.22 13.44
CA GLN A 371 3.16 -5.11 13.74
C GLN A 371 2.59 -3.69 13.56
N ILE A 372 3.36 -2.64 13.89
CA ILE A 372 2.93 -1.23 13.75
C ILE A 372 2.87 -0.80 12.27
N ASN A 373 3.84 -1.25 11.46
CA ASN A 373 3.97 -0.92 10.04
C ASN A 373 3.21 -1.89 9.12
N GLY A 374 2.98 -3.13 9.59
CA GLY A 374 2.63 -4.36 8.86
C GLY A 374 3.15 -4.46 7.45
N ASP A 375 4.45 -4.26 7.38
CA ASP A 375 5.33 -4.85 6.40
C ASP A 375 5.98 -6.07 7.04
N TYR A 376 5.61 -7.26 6.59
CA TYR A 376 6.10 -8.53 7.13
C TYR A 376 6.87 -9.27 6.03
N LEU A 377 8.20 -9.18 6.07
CA LEU A 377 9.08 -9.91 5.16
C LEU A 377 9.46 -11.26 5.78
N VAL A 378 8.76 -12.32 5.36
CA VAL A 378 8.98 -13.70 5.81
C VAL A 378 9.97 -14.40 4.89
N THR A 379 11.04 -14.95 5.46
CA THR A 379 11.97 -15.86 4.79
C THR A 379 11.48 -17.30 4.90
N VAL A 380 11.42 -18.00 3.77
CA VAL A 380 11.02 -19.41 3.67
C VAL A 380 12.18 -20.19 3.06
N LYS A 381 12.57 -21.29 3.71
CA LYS A 381 13.72 -22.10 3.33
C LYS A 381 13.36 -23.57 3.23
N ALA A 382 13.72 -24.19 2.11
CA ALA A 382 13.48 -25.61 1.82
C ALA A 382 14.80 -26.29 1.45
N THR A 383 15.03 -27.50 1.95
CA THR A 383 16.23 -28.30 1.67
C THR A 383 15.85 -29.73 1.30
N ASN A 384 16.51 -30.30 0.29
CA ASN A 384 16.30 -31.69 -0.12
C ASN A 384 17.34 -32.68 0.46
N LYS A 385 17.16 -33.97 0.17
CA LYS A 385 18.08 -35.05 0.58
C LYS A 385 19.52 -34.93 0.06
N TYR A 386 19.79 -34.03 -0.89
CA TYR A 386 21.15 -33.75 -1.38
C TYR A 386 21.80 -32.54 -0.67
N GLY A 387 21.07 -31.83 0.20
CA GLY A 387 21.52 -30.61 0.86
C GLY A 387 21.26 -29.32 0.05
N ASN A 388 20.78 -29.45 -1.20
CA ASN A 388 20.44 -28.29 -2.01
C ASN A 388 19.29 -27.54 -1.36
N THR A 389 19.46 -26.23 -1.28
CA THR A 389 18.60 -25.36 -0.52
C THR A 389 18.09 -24.24 -1.40
N THR A 390 16.79 -23.98 -1.29
CA THR A 390 16.13 -22.78 -1.81
C THR A 390 15.79 -21.89 -0.65
N THR A 391 16.16 -20.62 -0.72
CA THR A 391 15.76 -19.60 0.27
C THR A 391 15.02 -18.50 -0.48
N ALA A 392 13.73 -18.33 -0.21
CA ALA A 392 12.87 -17.37 -0.90
C ALA A 392 12.15 -16.46 0.11
N GLN A 393 11.74 -15.28 -0.35
CA GLN A 393 11.07 -14.29 0.50
C GLN A 393 9.61 -14.07 0.10
N PHE A 394 8.78 -13.79 1.09
CA PHE A 394 7.37 -13.43 0.96
C PHE A 394 7.10 -12.17 1.77
N ARG A 395 6.62 -11.10 1.12
CA ARG A 395 6.36 -9.81 1.76
C ARG A 395 4.86 -9.58 1.84
N LEU A 396 4.30 -9.69 3.04
CA LEU A 396 2.92 -9.36 3.32
C LEU A 396 2.81 -7.88 3.68
N LEU A 397 2.03 -7.13 2.91
CA LEU A 397 1.66 -5.75 3.18
C LEU A 397 0.19 -5.70 3.58
N THR A 398 -0.12 -5.09 4.73
CA THR A 398 -1.52 -4.82 5.12
C THR A 398 -1.83 -3.34 5.28
N ALA A 399 -3.09 -2.97 5.07
CA ALA A 399 -3.54 -1.60 5.26
C ALA A 399 -3.59 -1.25 6.76
N PHE A 400 -2.79 -0.27 7.18
CA PHE A 400 -2.79 0.21 8.57
C PHE A 400 -3.70 1.41 8.77
N ALA A 401 -4.12 1.56 10.03
CA ALA A 401 -4.51 2.84 10.56
C ALA A 401 -3.34 3.82 10.46
N SER A 402 -3.53 4.92 9.72
CA SER A 402 -2.53 5.99 9.65
C SER A 402 -2.33 6.58 11.03
N ARG A 403 -1.08 6.60 11.53
CA ARG A 403 -0.73 7.20 12.84
C ARG A 403 -0.57 8.72 12.75
N GLU A 404 -0.62 9.27 11.54
CA GLU A 404 -0.43 10.69 11.24
C GLU A 404 -1.40 11.64 11.98
N PRO A 405 -2.71 11.33 12.16
CA PRO A 405 -3.61 12.16 12.94
C PRO A 405 -3.19 12.25 14.42
N ALA A 406 -2.82 11.13 15.04
CA ALA A 406 -2.36 11.09 16.42
C ALA A 406 -1.05 11.87 16.61
N LYS A 407 -0.06 11.66 15.72
CA LYS A 407 1.19 12.42 15.71
C LYS A 407 0.95 13.92 15.62
N LYS A 408 0.11 14.37 14.68
CA LYS A 408 -0.27 15.79 14.52
C LYS A 408 -1.01 16.35 15.74
N ALA A 409 -1.87 15.56 16.38
CA ALA A 409 -2.56 15.98 17.61
C ALA A 409 -1.58 16.13 18.80
N LEU A 410 -0.59 15.23 18.93
CA LEU A 410 0.46 15.34 19.95
C LEU A 410 1.41 16.50 19.66
N GLU A 411 1.81 16.72 18.40
CA GLU A 411 2.56 17.92 18.02
C GLU A 411 1.80 19.22 18.32
N ASN A 412 0.48 19.24 18.06
CA ASN A 412 -0.37 20.39 18.37
C ASN A 412 -0.45 20.62 19.89
N PHE A 413 -0.56 19.55 20.68
CA PHE A 413 -0.51 19.60 22.14
C PHE A 413 0.82 20.16 22.67
N GLU A 414 1.97 19.66 22.20
CA GLU A 414 3.29 20.12 22.68
C GLU A 414 3.58 21.59 22.31
N LYS A 415 3.02 22.07 21.18
CA LYS A 415 3.07 23.49 20.77
C LYS A 415 2.23 24.43 21.66
N GLN A 416 1.34 23.91 22.51
CA GLN A 416 0.59 24.72 23.46
C GLN A 416 1.46 25.18 24.65
N PRO A 417 1.20 26.37 25.22
CA PRO A 417 1.86 26.82 26.44
C PRO A 417 1.44 25.97 27.64
N ASP A 418 2.29 25.91 28.67
CA ASP A 418 2.16 24.95 29.77
C ASP A 418 0.85 25.08 30.55
N TYR A 419 0.30 26.29 30.68
CA TYR A 419 -0.99 26.53 31.34
C TYR A 419 -2.19 25.92 30.57
N ILE A 420 -2.11 25.80 29.23
CA ILE A 420 -3.09 25.07 28.42
C ILE A 420 -2.85 23.56 28.55
N LYS A 421 -1.60 23.09 28.46
CA LYS A 421 -1.26 21.66 28.57
C LYS A 421 -1.72 21.07 29.91
N ASN A 422 -1.57 21.81 31.01
CA ASN A 422 -2.02 21.40 32.35
C ASN A 422 -3.55 21.36 32.50
N ALA A 423 -4.32 21.99 31.62
CA ALA A 423 -5.79 21.97 31.63
C ALA A 423 -6.38 20.81 30.81
N ILE A 424 -5.56 20.06 30.05
CA ILE A 424 -6.02 18.93 29.22
C ILE A 424 -6.21 17.66 30.07
N PRO A 425 -7.36 16.96 29.96
CA PRO A 425 -7.60 15.69 30.64
C PRO A 425 -6.59 14.59 30.25
N ALA A 426 -5.95 13.98 31.26
CA ALA A 426 -4.90 12.97 31.06
C ALA A 426 -5.36 11.70 30.33
N ASN A 427 -6.65 11.36 30.38
CA ASN A 427 -7.23 10.23 29.64
C ASN A 427 -7.18 10.44 28.12
N LEU A 428 -7.42 11.67 27.63
CA LEU A 428 -7.32 11.99 26.21
C LEU A 428 -5.88 11.84 25.70
N LEU A 429 -4.91 12.34 26.47
CA LEU A 429 -3.49 12.20 26.15
C LEU A 429 -3.04 10.73 26.16
N THR A 430 -3.56 9.93 27.11
CA THR A 430 -3.28 8.49 27.19
C THR A 430 -3.83 7.75 25.98
N GLU A 431 -5.03 8.10 25.53
CA GLU A 431 -5.69 7.46 24.39
C GLU A 431 -5.03 7.81 23.04
N VAL A 432 -4.60 9.06 22.85
CA VAL A 432 -3.81 9.43 21.66
C VAL A 432 -2.44 8.73 21.66
N LYS A 433 -1.75 8.63 22.81
CA LYS A 433 -0.49 7.88 22.92
C LYS A 433 -0.67 6.37 22.72
N ARG A 434 -1.79 5.79 23.16
CA ARG A 434 -2.18 4.40 22.85
C ARG A 434 -2.36 4.21 21.35
N THR A 435 -3.13 5.08 20.70
CA THR A 435 -3.45 4.96 19.27
C THR A 435 -2.26 5.25 18.35
N GLU A 436 -1.26 6.02 18.80
CA GLU A 436 0.03 6.17 18.13
C GLU A 436 0.86 4.86 18.15
N THR A 437 0.91 4.16 19.29
CA THR A 437 1.91 3.10 19.56
C THR A 437 1.37 1.67 19.57
N GLN A 438 0.05 1.47 19.63
CA GLN A 438 -0.53 0.13 19.75
C GLN A 438 -0.38 -0.68 18.44
N PRO A 439 0.21 -1.90 18.51
CA PRO A 439 0.58 -2.68 17.34
C PRO A 439 -0.62 -3.25 16.57
N LEU A 440 -1.57 -3.90 17.26
CA LEU A 440 -2.69 -4.62 16.64
C LEU A 440 -4.05 -4.10 17.12
N GLY A 441 -5.11 -4.36 16.33
CA GLY A 441 -6.49 -4.09 16.71
C GLY A 441 -6.87 -2.60 16.77
N ILE A 442 -6.34 -1.77 15.86
CA ILE A 442 -6.71 -0.36 15.71
C ILE A 442 -7.12 -0.06 14.26
N THR A 443 -8.17 0.73 14.10
CA THR A 443 -8.70 1.24 12.84
C THR A 443 -8.29 2.69 12.57
N ASN A 444 -8.44 3.16 11.33
CA ASN A 444 -8.26 4.59 11.01
C ASN A 444 -9.19 5.48 11.85
N ASP A 445 -10.41 5.01 12.11
CA ASP A 445 -11.41 5.74 12.90
C ASP A 445 -11.00 5.85 14.37
N ASP A 446 -10.41 4.82 14.98
CA ASP A 446 -9.89 4.91 16.35
C ASP A 446 -8.82 6.00 16.49
N VAL A 447 -7.84 6.03 15.57
CA VAL A 447 -6.77 7.03 15.57
C VAL A 447 -7.34 8.43 15.31
N LYS A 448 -8.25 8.56 14.35
CA LYS A 448 -8.90 9.82 14.02
C LYS A 448 -9.74 10.34 15.18
N ASN A 449 -10.58 9.50 15.78
CA ASN A 449 -11.47 9.89 16.89
C ASN A 449 -10.67 10.29 18.14
N ALA A 450 -9.56 9.60 18.45
CA ALA A 450 -8.66 10.00 19.53
C ALA A 450 -8.00 11.36 19.24
N ALA A 451 -7.44 11.54 18.03
CA ALA A 451 -6.81 12.79 17.60
C ALA A 451 -7.77 13.98 17.59
N ASP A 452 -8.97 13.80 17.02
CA ASP A 452 -10.02 14.81 16.99
C ASP A 452 -10.49 15.17 18.41
N SER A 453 -10.64 14.19 19.31
CA SER A 453 -11.03 14.44 20.70
C SER A 453 -10.01 15.31 21.45
N LEU A 454 -8.71 15.06 21.25
CA LEU A 454 -7.66 15.90 21.83
C LEU A 454 -7.62 17.30 21.20
N ASN A 455 -7.64 17.40 19.87
CA ASN A 455 -7.60 18.68 19.16
C ASN A 455 -8.81 19.56 19.47
N ASN A 456 -10.01 18.99 19.51
CA ASN A 456 -11.24 19.70 19.88
C ASN A 456 -11.14 20.23 21.32
N LYS A 457 -10.58 19.47 22.26
CA LYS A 457 -10.42 19.93 23.65
C LYS A 457 -9.35 21.03 23.79
N ILE A 458 -8.28 20.98 23.01
CA ILE A 458 -7.31 22.09 22.91
C ILE A 458 -8.00 23.34 22.39
N ALA A 459 -8.76 23.23 21.28
CA ALA A 459 -9.47 24.36 20.69
C ALA A 459 -10.50 24.98 21.65
N GLU A 460 -11.26 24.16 22.37
CA GLU A 460 -12.22 24.60 23.40
C GLU A 460 -11.55 25.43 24.49
N ILE A 461 -10.44 24.95 25.07
CA ILE A 461 -9.73 25.64 26.16
C ILE A 461 -9.07 26.92 25.65
N VAL A 462 -8.47 26.92 24.45
CA VAL A 462 -7.85 28.10 23.86
C VAL A 462 -8.91 29.17 23.51
N ALA A 463 -10.09 28.78 23.02
CA ALA A 463 -11.18 29.71 22.77
C ALA A 463 -11.68 30.38 24.07
N LEU A 464 -11.98 29.58 25.10
CA LEU A 464 -12.42 30.07 26.42
C LEU A 464 -11.38 30.98 27.10
N GLU A 465 -10.09 30.69 26.94
CA GLU A 465 -9.01 31.52 27.48
C GLU A 465 -8.90 32.88 26.76
N ASN A 466 -9.06 32.91 25.43
CA ASN A 466 -9.05 34.15 24.64
C ASN A 466 -10.29 35.01 24.88
N GLU A 467 -11.46 34.37 25.05
CA GLU A 467 -12.72 35.01 25.44
C GLU A 467 -12.55 35.70 26.80
N ARG A 468 -12.12 34.98 27.85
CA ARG A 468 -11.86 35.55 29.19
C ARG A 468 -10.87 36.71 29.17
N LYS A 469 -9.76 36.60 28.42
CA LYS A 469 -8.79 37.71 28.30
C LYS A 469 -9.42 38.97 27.68
N THR A 470 -10.27 38.78 26.68
CA THR A 470 -10.98 39.88 26.00
C THR A 470 -12.00 40.52 26.93
N ASP A 471 -12.85 39.71 27.57
CA ASP A 471 -13.91 40.17 28.46
C ASP A 471 -13.35 40.92 29.68
N ILE A 472 -12.28 40.40 30.31
CA ILE A 472 -11.61 41.08 31.42
C ILE A 472 -10.94 42.37 30.96
N SER A 473 -10.29 42.40 29.79
CA SER A 473 -9.70 43.63 29.26
C SER A 473 -10.76 44.69 29.00
N ASN A 474 -11.93 44.30 28.49
CA ASN A 474 -13.07 45.20 28.27
C ASN A 474 -13.63 45.70 29.61
N ALA A 475 -13.87 44.80 30.58
CA ALA A 475 -14.41 45.17 31.89
C ALA A 475 -13.46 46.08 32.68
N ILE A 476 -12.14 45.87 32.61
CA ILE A 476 -11.13 46.78 33.18
C ILE A 476 -11.18 48.16 32.51
N ASN A 477 -11.43 48.23 31.20
CA ASN A 477 -11.58 49.50 30.49
C ASN A 477 -12.88 50.24 30.86
N GLU A 478 -14.00 49.53 31.07
CA GLU A 478 -15.23 50.17 31.57
C GLU A 478 -15.05 50.67 33.02
N LEU A 479 -14.43 49.89 33.90
CA LEU A 479 -14.06 50.31 35.27
C LEU A 479 -13.10 51.52 35.30
N LYS A 480 -12.34 51.78 34.23
CA LYS A 480 -11.53 52.99 34.09
C LYS A 480 -12.37 54.23 33.82
N LYS A 481 -13.47 54.11 33.07
CA LYS A 481 -14.36 55.22 32.67
C LYS A 481 -15.28 55.64 33.82
N MET A 482 -15.89 54.68 34.52
CA MET A 482 -16.81 54.96 35.62
C MET A 482 -16.82 53.81 36.63
N ILE A 483 -16.88 54.13 37.93
CA ILE A 483 -17.04 53.16 39.01
C ILE A 483 -18.38 53.48 39.68
N GLU A 484 -19.47 53.00 39.09
CA GLU A 484 -20.81 53.19 39.66
C GLU A 484 -21.03 52.31 40.90
N TYR A 485 -20.52 51.06 40.90
CA TYR A 485 -20.71 50.13 42.02
C TYR A 485 -19.46 49.30 42.37
N ILE A 486 -19.21 49.11 43.67
CA ILE A 486 -18.11 48.27 44.20
C ILE A 486 -18.30 46.77 43.87
N THR A 487 -19.53 46.35 43.56
CA THR A 487 -19.86 44.96 43.20
C THR A 487 -19.14 44.52 41.93
N ASP A 488 -19.17 45.36 40.89
CA ASP A 488 -18.63 45.04 39.56
C ASP A 488 -17.12 44.77 39.61
N PHE A 489 -16.39 45.51 40.46
CA PHE A 489 -14.96 45.30 40.67
C PHE A 489 -14.64 43.91 41.25
N LYS A 490 -15.48 43.37 42.13
CA LYS A 490 -15.29 42.03 42.72
C LYS A 490 -15.53 40.94 41.70
N ASP A 491 -16.52 41.10 40.83
CA ASP A 491 -16.82 40.12 39.80
C ASP A 491 -15.73 40.09 38.73
N VAL A 492 -15.20 41.24 38.31
CA VAL A 492 -14.02 41.31 37.41
C VAL A 492 -12.79 40.66 38.05
N MET A 493 -12.56 40.84 39.35
CA MET A 493 -11.48 40.12 40.07
C MET A 493 -11.70 38.60 40.07
N ASN A 494 -12.91 38.12 40.35
CA ASN A 494 -13.26 36.69 40.38
C ASN A 494 -13.16 36.03 38.99
N GLU A 495 -13.53 36.74 37.93
CA GLU A 495 -13.43 36.24 36.56
C GLU A 495 -11.97 36.29 36.03
N ASN A 496 -11.19 37.32 36.39
CA ASN A 496 -9.74 37.35 36.15
C ASN A 496 -9.03 36.18 36.86
N ASP A 497 -9.57 35.72 37.99
CA ASP A 497 -9.03 34.57 38.71
C ASP A 497 -9.12 33.25 37.90
N LYS A 498 -10.03 33.18 36.91
CA LYS A 498 -10.22 32.02 36.01
C LYS A 498 -9.36 32.05 34.74
N ILE A 499 -8.60 33.11 34.49
CA ILE A 499 -7.61 33.17 33.40
C ILE A 499 -6.47 32.20 33.72
N LEU A 500 -6.08 31.37 32.74
CA LEU A 500 -5.02 30.37 32.89
C LEU A 500 -3.62 30.97 32.69
N ASP A 501 -3.48 31.98 31.84
CA ASP A 501 -2.24 32.70 31.60
C ASP A 501 -1.83 33.55 32.82
N PRO A 502 -0.72 33.20 33.51
CA PRO A 502 -0.29 33.90 34.71
C PRO A 502 0.21 35.34 34.43
N VAL A 503 0.68 35.62 33.21
CA VAL A 503 1.20 36.95 32.84
C VAL A 503 0.03 37.92 32.64
N ALA A 504 -0.99 37.50 31.88
CA ALA A 504 -2.21 38.27 31.69
C ALA A 504 -2.91 38.54 33.03
N LYS A 505 -3.08 37.50 33.84
CA LYS A 505 -3.71 37.57 35.17
C LYS A 505 -3.01 38.58 36.10
N GLN A 506 -1.68 38.60 36.13
CA GLN A 506 -0.88 39.52 36.93
C GLN A 506 -0.87 40.95 36.38
N ALA A 507 -0.95 41.13 35.06
CA ALA A 507 -1.06 42.44 34.43
C ALA A 507 -2.42 43.09 34.73
N ASN A 508 -3.50 42.33 34.58
CA ASN A 508 -4.86 42.74 34.91
C ASN A 508 -4.99 43.14 36.40
N LEU A 509 -4.41 42.35 37.31
CA LEU A 509 -4.39 42.67 38.73
C LEU A 509 -3.73 44.03 39.02
N LYS A 510 -2.60 44.34 38.39
CA LYS A 510 -1.91 45.65 38.54
C LYS A 510 -2.73 46.83 38.02
N GLU A 511 -3.53 46.63 36.98
CA GLU A 511 -4.43 47.68 36.48
C GLU A 511 -5.63 47.88 37.43
N LEU A 512 -6.20 46.80 37.96
CA LEU A 512 -7.26 46.84 38.97
C LEU A 512 -6.79 47.51 40.28
N GLU A 513 -5.56 47.23 40.73
CA GLU A 513 -4.92 47.91 41.87
C GLU A 513 -4.86 49.43 41.68
N LYS A 514 -4.38 49.91 40.51
CA LYS A 514 -4.34 51.36 40.19
C LYS A 514 -5.73 52.00 40.18
N ILE A 515 -6.74 51.29 39.66
CA ILE A 515 -8.13 51.77 39.61
C ILE A 515 -8.66 51.95 41.05
N ALA A 516 -8.41 50.97 41.93
CA ALA A 516 -8.77 51.04 43.34
C ALA A 516 -8.01 52.15 44.11
N GLU A 517 -6.72 52.33 43.86
CA GLU A 517 -5.92 53.44 44.44
C GLU A 517 -6.45 54.81 44.02
N ARG A 518 -6.78 54.99 42.74
CA ARG A 518 -7.38 56.23 42.20
C ARG A 518 -8.71 56.54 42.87
N TYR A 519 -9.59 55.54 42.97
CA TYR A 519 -10.89 55.69 43.63
C TYR A 519 -10.72 56.08 45.09
N ASN A 520 -9.98 55.30 45.88
CA ASN A 520 -9.71 55.56 47.29
C ASN A 520 -9.11 56.96 47.54
N LYS A 521 -8.19 57.41 46.68
CA LYS A 521 -7.60 58.76 46.77
C LYS A 521 -8.64 59.86 46.56
N ASN A 522 -9.52 59.69 45.57
CA ASN A 522 -10.55 60.68 45.25
C ASN A 522 -11.68 60.68 46.28
N THR A 523 -12.12 59.51 46.77
CA THR A 523 -13.06 59.37 47.89
C THR A 523 -12.53 60.09 49.14
N LYS A 524 -11.27 59.87 49.51
CA LYS A 524 -10.64 60.54 50.65
C LYS A 524 -10.53 62.06 50.48
N LYS A 525 -10.31 62.55 49.26
CA LYS A 525 -10.33 64.01 48.96
C LYS A 525 -11.75 64.57 49.15
N LEU A 526 -12.77 63.85 48.66
CA LEU A 526 -14.17 64.24 48.80
C LEU A 526 -14.63 64.25 50.27
N GLU A 527 -14.26 63.24 51.06
CA GLU A 527 -14.48 63.20 52.52
C GLU A 527 -13.86 64.44 53.21
N GLN A 528 -12.60 64.76 52.90
CA GLN A 528 -11.91 65.93 53.45
C GLN A 528 -12.57 67.26 53.06
N THR A 529 -13.09 67.40 51.83
CA THR A 529 -13.78 68.63 51.42
C THR A 529 -15.19 68.73 52.02
N LEU A 530 -15.91 67.61 52.19
CA LEU A 530 -17.19 67.59 52.92
C LEU A 530 -16.99 67.96 54.39
N ASP A 531 -15.93 67.48 55.04
CA ASP A 531 -15.54 67.89 56.39
C ASP A 531 -15.22 69.39 56.48
N LYS A 532 -14.51 69.97 55.49
CA LYS A 532 -14.28 71.43 55.44
C LYS A 532 -15.62 72.19 55.39
N ILE A 533 -16.54 71.77 54.52
CA ILE A 533 -17.84 72.44 54.31
C ILE A 533 -18.73 72.34 55.56
N ALA A 534 -18.75 71.18 56.23
CA ALA A 534 -19.49 70.97 57.47
C ALA A 534 -19.04 71.87 58.64
N ASN A 535 -17.85 72.48 58.54
CA ASN A 535 -17.30 73.39 59.55
C ASN A 535 -17.42 74.89 59.21
N LEU A 536 -18.07 75.25 58.09
CA LEU A 536 -18.32 76.66 57.71
C LEU A 536 -19.30 77.34 58.68
N LYS A 537 -19.04 78.61 59.03
CA LYS A 537 -19.86 79.41 59.97
C LYS A 537 -20.61 80.55 59.25
N ASN A 538 -21.67 81.07 59.89
CA ASN A 538 -22.41 82.28 59.49
C ASN A 538 -23.04 82.28 58.07
N LEU A 539 -23.66 81.16 57.69
CA LEU A 539 -24.36 80.97 56.41
C LEU A 539 -25.44 82.04 56.10
N ASN A 540 -25.95 82.75 57.10
CA ASN A 540 -27.03 83.75 56.96
C ASN A 540 -26.63 85.04 56.19
N ASN A 541 -25.34 85.26 55.95
CA ASN A 541 -24.82 86.48 55.31
C ASN A 541 -24.60 86.34 53.78
N PHE A 542 -24.83 85.16 53.21
CA PHE A 542 -24.55 84.87 51.79
C PHE A 542 -25.77 85.04 50.89
N SER A 543 -25.54 85.18 49.59
CA SER A 543 -26.62 85.29 48.61
C SER A 543 -27.47 84.01 48.58
N LYS A 544 -28.76 84.15 48.28
CA LYS A 544 -29.69 83.02 48.19
C LYS A 544 -29.33 82.06 47.05
N GLU A 545 -28.67 82.54 46.00
CA GLU A 545 -28.15 81.74 44.90
C GLU A 545 -26.88 80.97 45.29
N THR A 546 -25.93 81.59 45.98
CA THR A 546 -24.70 80.92 46.45
C THR A 546 -25.01 79.78 47.42
N LEU A 547 -25.99 79.97 48.31
CA LEU A 547 -26.45 78.92 49.22
C LEU A 547 -27.20 77.79 48.49
N ALA A 548 -27.96 78.11 47.43
CA ALA A 548 -28.63 77.11 46.61
C ALA A 548 -27.61 76.26 45.81
N GLN A 549 -26.59 76.89 45.22
CA GLN A 549 -25.50 76.21 44.52
C GLN A 549 -24.72 75.29 45.47
N LEU A 550 -24.36 75.76 46.66
CA LEU A 550 -23.68 74.93 47.66
C LEU A 550 -24.54 73.72 48.06
N GLN A 551 -25.85 73.90 48.27
CA GLN A 551 -26.77 72.81 48.59
C GLN A 551 -26.89 71.80 47.43
N GLU A 552 -27.01 72.27 46.19
CA GLU A 552 -27.12 71.41 45.00
C GLU A 552 -25.89 70.52 44.81
N VAL A 553 -24.68 71.04 45.03
CA VAL A 553 -23.44 70.26 44.94
C VAL A 553 -23.27 69.31 46.14
N VAL A 554 -23.73 69.68 47.34
CA VAL A 554 -23.76 68.80 48.52
C VAL A 554 -24.79 67.67 48.38
N ASP A 555 -25.96 67.93 47.80
CA ASP A 555 -26.98 66.92 47.51
C ASP A 555 -26.49 65.96 46.41
N ALA A 556 -25.80 66.47 45.38
CA ALA A 556 -25.15 65.66 44.37
C ALA A 556 -24.07 64.73 44.96
N ALA A 557 -23.25 65.21 45.91
CA ALA A 557 -22.27 64.39 46.63
C ALA A 557 -22.93 63.34 47.55
N SER A 558 -24.05 63.68 48.18
CA SER A 558 -24.77 62.80 49.13
C SER A 558 -25.38 61.56 48.47
N ASN A 559 -25.73 61.65 47.18
CA ASN A 559 -26.28 60.52 46.41
C ASN A 559 -25.26 59.43 46.06
N LEU A 560 -23.95 59.64 46.32
CA LEU A 560 -22.87 58.69 46.00
C LEU A 560 -22.61 57.65 47.11
N ASN A 561 -23.45 57.58 48.14
CA ASN A 561 -23.45 56.56 49.20
C ASN A 561 -22.09 56.33 49.90
N ILE A 562 -21.38 57.41 50.21
CA ILE A 562 -20.15 57.40 51.02
C ILE A 562 -20.53 57.33 52.51
N SER A 563 -19.73 56.59 53.29
CA SER A 563 -20.11 56.06 54.61
C SER A 563 -20.41 57.11 55.70
N SER A 564 -21.67 57.11 56.17
CA SER A 564 -22.13 57.21 57.58
C SER A 564 -21.63 58.31 58.54
N GLN A 565 -20.81 59.29 58.13
CA GLN A 565 -20.39 60.43 58.98
C GLN A 565 -21.12 61.76 58.68
N LEU A 566 -22.24 61.71 57.95
CA LEU A 566 -23.22 62.80 57.85
C LEU A 566 -24.00 62.97 59.17
N LYS A 567 -23.30 63.41 60.23
CA LYS A 567 -23.91 63.71 61.54
C LYS A 567 -23.38 64.98 62.22
N THR A 568 -23.05 65.98 61.40
CA THR A 568 -22.51 67.27 61.84
C THR A 568 -23.18 68.50 61.22
N ALA A 569 -24.25 68.32 60.43
CA ALA A 569 -25.11 69.44 59.99
C ALA A 569 -25.91 70.08 61.17
N GLU A 570 -26.14 69.33 62.26
CA GLU A 570 -26.82 69.85 63.47
C GLU A 570 -25.86 70.55 64.47
N ALA A 571 -24.54 70.54 64.25
CA ALA A 571 -23.57 71.13 65.16
C ALA A 571 -23.34 72.65 64.95
N ILE A 572 -23.80 73.20 63.82
CA ILE A 572 -23.62 74.62 63.47
C ILE A 572 -24.64 75.49 64.20
N LYS A 573 -24.38 75.78 65.49
CA LYS A 573 -25.08 76.87 66.19
C LYS A 573 -24.25 77.66 67.21
N ASN A 574 -23.20 77.07 67.80
CA ASN A 574 -22.51 77.65 68.96
C ASN A 574 -20.98 77.70 68.82
N SER A 575 -20.43 78.67 68.08
CA SER A 575 -19.16 79.34 68.49
C SER A 575 -18.97 80.67 67.75
N THR A 576 -18.93 81.75 68.52
CA THR A 576 -18.57 83.09 68.06
C THR A 576 -17.08 83.22 67.72
N GLU A 577 -16.77 84.29 66.99
CA GLU A 577 -15.44 84.79 66.63
C GLU A 577 -14.75 84.14 65.41
N ASP A 578 -14.07 85.05 64.70
CA ASP A 578 -13.46 85.07 63.37
C ASP A 578 -14.30 84.81 62.10
N LEU A 579 -13.95 85.58 61.07
CA LEU A 579 -14.71 85.84 59.84
C LEU A 579 -14.17 84.97 58.69
N ALA A 580 -15.05 84.23 58.01
CA ALA A 580 -14.76 83.70 56.68
C ALA A 580 -15.14 84.73 55.60
N SER A 581 -14.32 84.83 54.57
CA SER A 581 -14.49 85.70 53.41
C SER A 581 -15.21 84.98 52.26
N GLU A 582 -15.80 85.76 51.34
CA GLU A 582 -16.46 85.24 50.13
C GLU A 582 -15.53 84.37 49.27
N SER A 583 -14.22 84.66 49.30
CA SER A 583 -13.16 83.89 48.65
C SER A 583 -13.07 82.45 49.18
N GLU A 584 -13.26 82.20 50.47
CA GLU A 584 -13.07 80.88 51.07
C GLU A 584 -14.25 79.93 50.76
N ILE A 585 -15.46 80.47 50.56
CA ILE A 585 -16.60 79.67 50.07
C ILE A 585 -16.48 79.40 48.57
N LEU A 586 -16.04 80.38 47.77
CA LEU A 586 -15.71 80.14 46.36
C LEU A 586 -14.56 79.13 46.20
N GLU A 587 -13.55 79.16 47.06
CA GLU A 587 -12.48 78.16 47.09
C GLU A 587 -13.02 76.79 47.51
N ALA A 588 -13.88 76.69 48.53
CA ALA A 588 -14.52 75.44 48.93
C ALA A 588 -15.45 74.85 47.84
N ILE A 589 -16.21 75.68 47.12
CA ILE A 589 -17.03 75.27 45.98
C ILE A 589 -16.12 74.77 44.85
N ASN A 590 -15.08 75.53 44.48
CA ASN A 590 -14.11 75.11 43.46
C ASN A 590 -13.33 73.84 43.86
N GLU A 591 -13.01 73.64 45.14
CA GLU A 591 -12.38 72.40 45.64
C GLU A 591 -13.34 71.21 45.58
N LEU A 592 -14.62 71.40 45.91
CA LEU A 592 -15.65 70.35 45.88
C LEU A 592 -16.02 69.99 44.44
N GLU A 593 -16.20 70.98 43.57
CA GLU A 593 -16.33 70.78 42.14
C GLU A 593 -15.06 70.12 41.58
N SER A 594 -13.84 70.54 41.95
CA SER A 594 -12.60 69.86 41.56
C SER A 594 -12.53 68.41 42.04
N ALA A 595 -13.08 68.08 43.22
CA ALA A 595 -13.16 66.71 43.72
C ALA A 595 -14.19 65.88 42.93
N LEU A 596 -15.37 66.43 42.64
CA LEU A 596 -16.41 65.82 41.81
C LEU A 596 -16.01 65.70 40.34
N ASN A 597 -15.27 66.67 39.81
CA ASN A 597 -14.70 66.68 38.47
C ASN A 597 -13.54 65.68 38.34
N GLY A 598 -12.77 65.48 39.41
CA GLY A 598 -11.84 64.34 39.54
C GLY A 598 -12.53 62.96 39.56
N LEU A 599 -13.86 62.93 39.65
CA LEU A 599 -14.72 61.74 39.49
C LEU A 599 -15.52 61.76 38.16
N ARG A 600 -15.35 62.78 37.30
CA ARG A 600 -15.98 62.91 35.97
C ARG A 600 -15.02 62.51 34.83
N ALA A 601 -15.52 62.58 33.59
CA ALA A 601 -15.26 61.56 32.58
C ALA A 601 -13.93 61.59 31.81
N ASP A 602 -13.59 60.41 31.32
CA ASP A 602 -12.46 60.07 30.45
C ASP A 602 -12.58 60.68 29.03
N LYS A 603 -11.54 61.38 28.56
CA LYS A 603 -11.44 61.95 27.20
C LYS A 603 -10.85 60.99 26.15
N THR A 604 -10.52 59.75 26.50
CA THR A 604 -9.70 58.85 25.65
C THR A 604 -10.32 58.59 24.27
N ALA A 605 -11.64 58.42 24.18
CA ALA A 605 -12.32 58.18 22.89
C ALA A 605 -12.20 59.37 21.93
N LEU A 606 -12.58 60.57 22.39
CA LEU A 606 -12.42 61.83 21.65
C LEU A 606 -10.95 62.08 21.23
N ASN A 607 -10.01 61.83 22.13
CA ASN A 607 -8.58 61.96 21.85
C ASN A 607 -8.08 61.00 20.76
N SER A 608 -8.52 59.73 20.78
CA SER A 608 -8.18 58.77 19.73
C SER A 608 -8.76 59.19 18.38
N GLN A 609 -10.04 59.59 18.36
CA GLN A 609 -10.73 59.96 17.12
C GLN A 609 -10.15 61.23 16.47
N ILE A 610 -9.71 62.21 17.28
CA ILE A 610 -8.97 63.39 16.79
C ILE A 610 -7.62 62.98 16.18
N LYS A 611 -6.88 62.08 16.83
CA LYS A 611 -5.58 61.60 16.34
C LYS A 611 -5.72 60.83 15.03
N ASP A 612 -6.64 59.87 14.96
CA ASP A 612 -6.90 59.06 13.76
C ASP A 612 -7.37 59.94 12.58
N PHE A 613 -8.06 61.06 12.87
CA PHE A 613 -8.39 62.08 11.89
C PHE A 613 -7.17 62.90 11.43
N GLU A 614 -6.26 63.28 12.34
CA GLU A 614 -5.03 64.01 11.98
C GLU A 614 -4.09 63.19 11.09
N ASP A 615 -4.03 61.87 11.29
CA ASP A 615 -3.26 60.94 10.45
C ASP A 615 -3.93 60.65 9.09
N SER A 616 -5.16 61.12 8.86
CA SER A 616 -5.93 60.85 7.63
C SER A 616 -5.45 61.63 6.40
N GLN A 617 -5.95 61.25 5.21
CA GLN A 617 -5.59 61.89 3.95
C GLN A 617 -5.99 63.37 3.89
N LYS A 618 -5.18 64.19 3.19
CA LYS A 618 -5.34 65.64 3.12
C LYS A 618 -6.76 66.09 2.75
N TRP A 619 -7.38 65.47 1.74
CA TRP A 619 -8.71 65.87 1.29
C TRP A 619 -9.80 65.71 2.37
N LEU A 620 -9.69 64.67 3.21
CA LEU A 620 -10.64 64.44 4.30
C LEU A 620 -10.46 65.48 5.40
N LYS A 621 -9.22 65.89 5.66
CA LYS A 621 -8.89 66.98 6.60
C LYS A 621 -9.38 68.35 6.11
N ASP A 622 -9.33 68.59 4.80
CA ASP A 622 -9.86 69.81 4.18
C ASP A 622 -11.40 69.83 4.18
N GLU A 623 -12.09 68.67 4.00
CA GLU A 623 -13.56 68.58 3.89
C GLU A 623 -14.29 68.50 5.27
N VAL A 624 -13.62 68.07 6.35
CA VAL A 624 -14.20 67.90 7.70
C VAL A 624 -13.65 68.94 8.72
N LYS A 625 -12.91 69.94 8.25
CA LYS A 625 -12.16 70.89 9.09
C LYS A 625 -13.00 71.53 10.22
N THR A 626 -14.20 72.01 9.91
CA THR A 626 -15.04 72.77 10.86
C THR A 626 -15.42 71.96 12.10
N GLU A 627 -15.84 70.71 11.92
CA GLU A 627 -16.23 69.82 13.02
C GLU A 627 -15.00 69.30 13.79
N ALA A 628 -13.87 69.11 13.10
CA ALA A 628 -12.61 68.76 13.73
C ALA A 628 -12.03 69.89 14.60
N ASP A 629 -12.16 71.15 14.19
CA ASP A 629 -11.71 72.30 14.98
C ASP A 629 -12.54 72.42 16.28
N LYS A 630 -13.87 72.23 16.23
CA LYS A 630 -14.76 72.18 17.42
C LYS A 630 -14.39 71.03 18.37
N ALA A 631 -14.13 69.83 17.85
CA ALA A 631 -13.71 68.70 18.68
C ALA A 631 -12.37 68.98 19.40
N LYS A 632 -11.47 69.74 18.76
CA LYS A 632 -10.21 70.20 19.36
C LYS A 632 -10.37 71.35 20.35
N GLU A 633 -11.51 72.03 20.39
CA GLU A 633 -11.83 73.01 21.45
C GLU A 633 -12.21 72.25 22.74
N VAL A 634 -13.19 71.33 22.67
CA VAL A 634 -13.60 70.46 23.80
C VAL A 634 -12.44 69.59 24.33
N GLN A 635 -11.52 69.18 23.46
CA GLN A 635 -10.28 68.51 23.85
C GLN A 635 -9.43 69.37 24.82
N LYS A 636 -9.30 70.67 24.53
CA LYS A 636 -8.42 71.63 25.23
C LYS A 636 -9.04 72.24 26.48
N GLU A 637 -10.36 72.20 26.64
CA GLU A 637 -11.02 72.65 27.86
C GLU A 637 -10.52 71.86 29.07
N ASP A 638 -10.15 72.52 30.16
CA ASP A 638 -9.60 71.83 31.33
C ASP A 638 -10.63 70.92 32.03
N ASN A 639 -11.93 71.21 31.86
CA ASN A 639 -13.02 70.48 32.49
C ASN A 639 -14.36 70.52 31.69
N PRO A 640 -14.45 69.86 30.52
CA PRO A 640 -15.70 69.72 29.77
C PRO A 640 -16.67 68.76 30.48
N THR A 641 -17.97 68.97 30.30
CA THR A 641 -19.00 68.04 30.79
C THR A 641 -19.05 66.75 29.95
N PHE A 642 -19.64 65.70 30.53
CA PHE A 642 -19.82 64.41 29.83
C PHE A 642 -20.60 64.55 28.51
N GLU A 643 -21.65 65.37 28.50
CA GLU A 643 -22.46 65.63 27.29
C GLU A 643 -21.66 66.39 26.21
N GLU A 644 -20.78 67.32 26.59
CA GLU A 644 -19.91 68.03 25.65
C GLU A 644 -18.87 67.09 25.01
N ILE A 645 -18.22 66.23 25.81
CA ILE A 645 -17.28 65.22 25.30
C ILE A 645 -17.99 64.28 24.31
N LYS A 646 -19.14 63.73 24.70
CA LYS A 646 -19.89 62.77 23.88
C LYS A 646 -20.40 63.39 22.58
N LYS A 647 -20.94 64.59 22.65
CA LYS A 647 -21.44 65.31 21.46
C LYS A 647 -20.31 65.64 20.48
N ALA A 648 -19.15 66.07 20.97
CA ALA A 648 -17.98 66.34 20.13
C ALA A 648 -17.47 65.07 19.41
N GLU A 649 -17.53 63.90 20.07
CA GLU A 649 -17.20 62.61 19.47
C GLU A 649 -18.20 62.24 18.35
N GLU A 650 -19.50 62.33 18.63
CA GLU A 650 -20.58 61.99 17.68
C GLU A 650 -20.59 62.91 16.44
N ASP A 651 -20.45 64.24 16.64
CA ASP A 651 -20.44 65.22 15.55
C ASP A 651 -19.23 65.01 14.61
N LEU A 652 -18.03 64.82 15.17
CA LEU A 652 -16.81 64.54 14.39
C LEU A 652 -16.94 63.20 13.61
N LYS A 653 -17.51 62.17 14.24
CA LYS A 653 -17.71 60.85 13.61
C LYS A 653 -18.68 60.94 12.44
N SER A 654 -19.80 61.64 12.63
CA SER A 654 -20.82 61.88 11.62
C SER A 654 -20.27 62.64 10.41
N ALA A 655 -19.45 63.68 10.65
CA ALA A 655 -18.81 64.47 9.60
C ALA A 655 -17.79 63.64 8.78
N ILE A 656 -16.96 62.83 9.45
CA ILE A 656 -15.99 61.93 8.79
C ILE A 656 -16.70 60.93 7.86
N GLU A 657 -17.75 60.25 8.33
CA GLU A 657 -18.47 59.27 7.53
C GLU A 657 -19.23 59.91 6.37
N LYS A 658 -19.81 61.10 6.56
CA LYS A 658 -20.46 61.87 5.50
C LYS A 658 -19.48 62.27 4.39
N ALA A 659 -18.27 62.74 4.74
CA ALA A 659 -17.24 63.10 3.77
C ALA A 659 -16.71 61.88 3.00
N LYS A 660 -16.42 60.77 3.70
CA LYS A 660 -16.03 59.49 3.05
C LYS A 660 -17.09 58.99 2.05
N LYS A 661 -18.37 59.05 2.43
CA LYS A 661 -19.48 58.66 1.56
C LYS A 661 -19.56 59.55 0.31
N ALA A 662 -19.50 60.87 0.48
CA ALA A 662 -19.51 61.82 -0.64
C ALA A 662 -18.34 61.59 -1.61
N GLU A 663 -17.13 61.31 -1.10
CA GLU A 663 -15.98 60.98 -1.94
C GLU A 663 -16.15 59.65 -2.68
N SER A 664 -16.67 58.62 -2.01
CA SER A 664 -16.98 57.34 -2.65
C SER A 664 -17.99 57.48 -3.79
N GLU A 665 -19.02 58.32 -3.62
CA GLU A 665 -20.01 58.62 -4.66
C GLU A 665 -19.38 59.37 -5.85
N ARG A 666 -18.47 60.33 -5.62
CA ARG A 666 -17.71 61.05 -6.67
C ARG A 666 -16.84 60.08 -7.49
N GLN A 667 -16.11 59.19 -6.81
CA GLN A 667 -15.28 58.17 -7.45
C GLN A 667 -16.13 57.19 -8.26
N LYS A 668 -17.20 56.66 -7.66
CA LYS A 668 -18.12 55.71 -8.33
C LYS A 668 -18.77 56.31 -9.57
N SER A 669 -19.23 57.57 -9.51
CA SER A 669 -19.83 58.24 -10.68
C SER A 669 -18.84 58.35 -11.85
N SER A 670 -17.55 58.53 -11.57
CA SER A 670 -16.51 58.56 -12.59
C SER A 670 -16.20 57.16 -13.14
N GLU A 671 -16.09 56.15 -12.25
CA GLU A 671 -15.82 54.77 -12.65
C GLU A 671 -16.95 54.15 -13.48
N ASP A 672 -18.21 54.35 -13.09
CA ASP A 672 -19.35 53.77 -13.80
C ASP A 672 -19.52 54.42 -15.18
N LYS A 673 -19.21 55.72 -15.33
CA LYS A 673 -19.21 56.40 -16.63
C LYS A 673 -18.01 55.98 -17.52
N LEU A 674 -16.84 55.67 -16.95
CA LEU A 674 -15.74 55.04 -17.70
C LEU A 674 -16.12 53.66 -18.23
N LYS A 675 -16.75 52.80 -17.41
CA LYS A 675 -17.21 51.46 -17.83
C LYS A 675 -18.25 51.54 -18.95
N GLU A 676 -19.15 52.53 -18.90
CA GLU A 676 -20.12 52.78 -19.98
C GLU A 676 -19.40 53.10 -21.30
N ILE A 677 -18.38 53.97 -21.25
CA ILE A 677 -17.56 54.35 -22.40
C ILE A 677 -16.74 53.16 -22.94
N GLU A 678 -16.12 52.37 -22.05
CA GLU A 678 -15.40 51.13 -22.42
C GLU A 678 -16.32 50.15 -23.14
N LYS A 679 -17.55 49.97 -22.65
CA LYS A 679 -18.54 49.11 -23.31
C LYS A 679 -18.94 49.63 -24.68
N ILE A 680 -19.18 50.94 -24.83
CA ILE A 680 -19.49 51.56 -26.14
C ILE A 680 -18.35 51.31 -27.13
N ILE A 681 -17.09 51.34 -26.69
CA ILE A 681 -15.92 51.04 -27.52
C ILE A 681 -15.86 49.55 -27.89
N GLU A 682 -16.14 48.64 -26.96
CA GLU A 682 -16.17 47.20 -27.20
C GLU A 682 -17.25 46.81 -28.21
N ASP A 683 -18.50 47.23 -27.99
CA ASP A 683 -19.64 46.98 -28.88
C ASP A 683 -19.36 47.54 -30.29
N ASN A 684 -18.71 48.70 -30.35
CA ASN A 684 -18.32 49.36 -31.60
C ASN A 684 -17.24 48.60 -32.39
N LYS A 685 -16.43 47.69 -31.80
CA LYS A 685 -15.39 46.92 -32.54
C LYS A 685 -15.95 46.18 -33.76
N THR A 686 -17.17 45.68 -33.68
CA THR A 686 -17.84 44.94 -34.77
C THR A 686 -18.23 45.84 -35.97
N LYS A 687 -18.30 47.16 -35.77
CA LYS A 687 -18.66 48.14 -36.80
C LYS A 687 -17.41 48.62 -37.54
N LYS A 688 -17.24 48.20 -38.78
CA LYS A 688 -16.02 48.47 -39.57
C LYS A 688 -15.73 49.97 -39.79
N ASN A 689 -16.74 50.77 -40.13
CA ASN A 689 -16.57 52.15 -40.64
C ASN A 689 -17.18 53.24 -39.73
N GLU A 690 -17.48 52.95 -38.46
CA GLU A 690 -18.09 53.89 -37.49
C GLU A 690 -17.21 54.08 -36.24
N LEU A 691 -17.05 55.33 -35.80
CA LEU A 691 -16.43 55.65 -34.50
C LEU A 691 -17.42 55.44 -33.33
N PRO A 692 -16.93 55.13 -32.12
CA PRO A 692 -17.77 55.04 -30.93
C PRO A 692 -18.27 56.43 -30.50
N ALA A 693 -19.58 56.57 -30.31
CA ALA A 693 -20.20 57.81 -29.86
C ALA A 693 -20.09 57.94 -28.34
N VAL A 694 -19.07 58.68 -27.86
CA VAL A 694 -18.76 58.80 -26.42
C VAL A 694 -18.59 60.27 -26.00
N ASP A 695 -19.12 60.60 -24.82
CA ASP A 695 -19.07 61.93 -24.22
C ASP A 695 -17.86 62.04 -23.29
N ILE A 696 -16.75 62.56 -23.84
CA ILE A 696 -15.46 62.69 -23.16
C ILE A 696 -15.45 63.86 -22.16
N GLU A 697 -16.11 64.98 -22.49
CA GLU A 697 -16.10 66.19 -21.67
C GLU A 697 -16.81 65.98 -20.32
N ASN A 698 -17.90 65.21 -20.33
CA ASN A 698 -18.65 64.85 -19.14
C ASN A 698 -17.83 63.98 -18.16
N ILE A 699 -17.11 62.97 -18.66
CA ILE A 699 -16.25 62.14 -17.80
C ILE A 699 -15.04 62.93 -17.26
N GLU A 700 -14.46 63.86 -18.03
CA GLU A 700 -13.42 64.78 -17.51
C GLU A 700 -13.95 65.63 -16.36
N ASN A 701 -15.17 66.18 -16.50
CA ASN A 701 -15.84 66.96 -15.46
C ASN A 701 -16.10 66.12 -14.19
N LEU A 702 -16.58 64.87 -14.35
CA LEU A 702 -16.77 63.95 -13.22
C LEU A 702 -15.45 63.62 -12.50
N ILE A 703 -14.40 63.26 -13.25
CA ILE A 703 -13.06 62.97 -12.67
C ILE A 703 -12.49 64.21 -11.96
N SER A 704 -12.70 65.42 -12.48
CA SER A 704 -12.23 66.65 -11.85
C SER A 704 -12.81 66.91 -10.44
N LYS A 705 -13.97 66.32 -10.12
CA LYS A 705 -14.64 66.46 -8.82
C LYS A 705 -14.09 65.52 -7.75
N VAL A 706 -13.40 64.44 -8.14
CA VAL A 706 -12.78 63.46 -7.23
C VAL A 706 -11.68 64.15 -6.38
N LYS A 707 -11.78 64.02 -5.06
CA LYS A 707 -10.89 64.72 -4.12
C LYS A 707 -9.66 63.90 -3.75
N ASP A 708 -9.75 62.57 -3.73
CA ASP A 708 -8.58 61.69 -3.63
C ASP A 708 -7.71 61.88 -4.88
N GLU A 709 -6.54 62.49 -4.68
CA GLU A 709 -5.61 62.85 -5.75
C GLU A 709 -5.04 61.62 -6.46
N LYS A 710 -4.77 60.53 -5.72
CA LYS A 710 -4.25 59.28 -6.28
C LYS A 710 -5.33 58.59 -7.12
N LYS A 711 -6.57 58.58 -6.63
CA LYS A 711 -7.69 57.98 -7.37
C LYS A 711 -8.08 58.81 -8.58
N ARG A 712 -8.08 60.14 -8.47
CA ARG A 712 -8.28 61.06 -9.60
C ARG A 712 -7.24 60.83 -10.71
N GLN A 713 -5.98 60.64 -10.34
CA GLN A 713 -4.92 60.31 -11.30
C GLN A 713 -5.18 58.96 -12.00
N GLU A 714 -5.49 57.89 -11.25
CA GLU A 714 -5.81 56.56 -11.82
C GLU A 714 -6.95 56.63 -12.86
N LEU A 715 -8.01 57.38 -12.56
CA LEU A 715 -9.16 57.55 -13.46
C LEU A 715 -8.79 58.38 -14.71
N SER A 716 -7.93 59.38 -14.55
CA SER A 716 -7.43 60.19 -15.67
C SER A 716 -6.51 59.39 -16.61
N GLU A 717 -5.68 58.49 -16.07
CA GLU A 717 -4.84 57.58 -16.85
C GLU A 717 -5.70 56.62 -17.69
N LYS A 718 -6.74 56.01 -17.11
CA LYS A 718 -7.71 55.16 -17.82
C LYS A 718 -8.44 55.90 -18.94
N LEU A 719 -8.90 57.13 -18.69
CA LEU A 719 -9.52 57.97 -19.72
C LEU A 719 -8.55 58.27 -20.89
N GLN A 720 -7.25 58.38 -20.61
CA GLN A 720 -6.25 58.61 -21.64
C GLN A 720 -5.99 57.36 -22.50
N GLU A 721 -6.05 56.16 -21.93
CA GLU A 721 -5.99 54.91 -22.70
C GLU A 721 -7.19 54.78 -23.65
N ILE A 722 -8.40 55.04 -23.14
CA ILE A 722 -9.65 55.11 -23.92
C ILE A 722 -9.53 56.07 -25.12
N LYS A 723 -9.05 57.30 -24.90
CA LYS A 723 -8.80 58.28 -25.97
C LYS A 723 -7.82 57.77 -27.02
N ASN A 724 -6.79 57.03 -26.62
CA ASN A 724 -5.81 56.47 -27.54
C ASN A 724 -6.42 55.35 -28.41
N SER A 725 -7.26 54.48 -27.84
CA SER A 725 -7.97 53.44 -28.59
C SER A 725 -8.94 54.01 -29.64
N ILE A 726 -9.64 55.10 -29.33
CA ILE A 726 -10.52 55.78 -30.29
C ILE A 726 -9.72 56.30 -31.49
N LYS A 727 -8.57 56.96 -31.24
CA LYS A 727 -7.67 57.45 -32.31
C LYS A 727 -7.08 56.33 -33.16
N GLN A 728 -6.75 55.18 -32.56
CA GLN A 728 -6.29 54.01 -33.32
C GLN A 728 -7.39 53.50 -34.26
N LYS A 729 -8.64 53.47 -33.81
CA LYS A 729 -9.77 53.08 -34.66
C LYS A 729 -10.04 54.09 -35.78
N GLU A 730 -9.93 55.38 -35.51
CA GLU A 730 -10.05 56.43 -36.53
C GLU A 730 -9.06 56.21 -37.68
N ALA A 731 -7.78 55.99 -37.36
CA ALA A 731 -6.75 55.68 -38.34
C ALA A 731 -7.02 54.37 -39.12
N GLN A 732 -7.55 53.33 -38.47
CA GLN A 732 -7.91 52.08 -39.15
C GLN A 732 -9.07 52.30 -40.15
N ILE A 733 -10.06 53.13 -39.82
CA ILE A 733 -11.17 53.47 -40.74
C ILE A 733 -10.65 54.20 -41.98
N GLU A 734 -9.64 55.06 -41.85
CA GLU A 734 -9.00 55.72 -43.01
C GLU A 734 -8.25 54.72 -43.90
N VAL A 735 -7.49 53.79 -43.30
CA VAL A 735 -6.79 52.71 -44.02
C VAL A 735 -7.77 51.81 -44.75
N ASP A 736 -8.87 51.41 -44.11
CA ASP A 736 -9.90 50.55 -44.70
C ASP A 736 -10.63 51.25 -45.87
N LYS A 737 -10.93 52.55 -45.74
CA LYS A 737 -11.48 53.37 -46.84
C LYS A 737 -10.51 53.44 -48.03
N LEU A 738 -9.21 53.61 -47.77
CA LEU A 738 -8.18 53.66 -48.81
C LEU A 738 -8.07 52.30 -49.52
N SER A 739 -8.10 51.20 -48.76
CA SER A 739 -8.13 49.83 -49.28
C SER A 739 -9.35 49.57 -50.19
N GLU A 740 -10.56 49.98 -49.77
CA GLU A 740 -11.77 49.83 -50.58
C GLU A 740 -11.76 50.71 -51.84
N ALA A 741 -11.15 51.89 -51.78
CA ALA A 741 -10.96 52.75 -52.96
C ALA A 741 -9.98 52.14 -53.97
N ILE A 742 -8.87 51.56 -53.50
CA ILE A 742 -7.92 50.81 -54.34
C ILE A 742 -8.62 49.62 -54.98
N LYS A 743 -9.35 48.81 -54.20
CA LYS A 743 -10.07 47.64 -54.71
C LYS A 743 -11.10 48.00 -55.79
N LYS A 744 -11.87 49.09 -55.60
CA LYS A 744 -12.81 49.58 -56.63
C LYS A 744 -12.09 50.01 -57.91
N ARG A 745 -10.96 50.71 -57.81
CA ARG A 745 -10.13 51.08 -58.96
C ARG A 745 -9.65 49.84 -59.72
N ASP A 746 -9.18 48.83 -59.01
CA ASP A 746 -8.67 47.59 -59.63
C ASP A 746 -9.81 46.77 -60.28
N GLU A 747 -10.99 46.70 -59.66
CA GLU A 747 -12.19 46.09 -60.24
C GLU A 747 -12.70 46.86 -61.49
N GLU A 748 -12.53 48.18 -61.53
CA GLU A 748 -12.92 49.03 -62.66
C GLU A 748 -11.92 48.93 -63.84
N ILE A 749 -10.62 48.85 -63.56
CA ILE A 749 -9.58 48.50 -64.54
C ILE A 749 -9.85 47.11 -65.12
N ALA A 750 -10.12 46.10 -64.29
CA ALA A 750 -10.39 44.74 -64.75
C ALA A 750 -11.61 44.64 -65.70
N LYS A 751 -12.65 45.45 -65.47
CA LYS A 751 -13.84 45.49 -66.35
C LYS A 751 -13.55 46.08 -67.73
N GLN A 752 -12.60 47.00 -67.87
CA GLN A 752 -12.23 47.55 -69.18
C GLN A 752 -11.47 46.53 -70.06
N HIS A 753 -10.80 45.55 -69.46
CA HIS A 753 -9.94 44.60 -70.19
C HIS A 753 -10.65 43.38 -70.80
N LEU A 754 -11.95 43.16 -70.54
CA LEU A 754 -12.66 41.95 -70.99
C LEU A 754 -13.54 42.11 -72.23
N ASN A 755 -13.71 43.33 -72.78
CA ASN A 755 -14.55 43.59 -73.96
C ASN A 755 -13.95 44.63 -74.93
N SER A 756 -12.73 44.37 -75.43
CA SER A 756 -12.29 44.95 -76.71
C SER A 756 -11.39 43.96 -77.48
N PRO A 757 -11.57 43.74 -78.80
CA PRO A 757 -10.78 42.78 -79.55
C PRO A 757 -9.40 43.31 -79.93
N GLU A 758 -8.44 42.37 -79.94
CA GLU A 758 -7.24 42.30 -80.77
C GLU A 758 -6.80 43.57 -81.55
N THR A 759 -5.81 44.29 -81.00
CA THR A 759 -4.65 44.70 -81.78
C THR A 759 -3.37 44.46 -80.99
N GLY A 760 -2.72 43.33 -81.26
CA GLY A 760 -1.42 43.02 -80.66
C GLY A 760 -0.28 43.62 -81.45
N TYR A 761 0.20 44.82 -81.07
CA TYR A 761 1.61 45.18 -81.28
C TYR A 761 2.11 46.28 -80.33
N LEU A 762 2.15 45.96 -79.03
CA LEU A 762 3.18 46.38 -78.06
C LEU A 762 2.90 45.71 -76.71
N ARG A 763 3.02 44.37 -76.69
CA ARG A 763 3.16 43.63 -75.43
C ARG A 763 4.63 43.75 -74.99
N GLU A 764 4.85 43.61 -73.69
CA GLU A 764 6.16 43.22 -73.11
C GLU A 764 7.21 44.33 -72.90
N LYS A 765 6.86 45.35 -72.11
CA LYS A 765 7.78 45.84 -71.07
C LYS A 765 7.09 46.30 -69.77
N GLN A 766 6.04 45.58 -69.39
CA GLN A 766 5.15 45.94 -68.28
C GLN A 766 4.91 44.74 -67.36
N ASN A 767 6.01 44.11 -66.96
CA ASN A 767 6.06 42.97 -66.03
C ASN A 767 7.35 42.98 -65.18
N GLN A 768 8.01 44.14 -65.06
CA GLN A 768 9.31 44.32 -64.36
C GLN A 768 9.45 45.65 -63.60
N GLN A 769 8.37 46.41 -63.40
CA GLN A 769 8.36 47.55 -62.45
C GLN A 769 7.29 47.45 -61.36
N ASP A 770 6.45 46.41 -61.39
CA ASP A 770 5.50 46.06 -60.32
C ASP A 770 6.19 45.69 -58.99
N SER A 771 7.51 45.48 -58.99
CA SER A 771 8.29 45.29 -57.76
C SER A 771 8.60 46.60 -57.00
N ASN A 772 8.57 47.78 -57.64
CA ASN A 772 9.11 49.00 -57.01
C ASN A 772 8.03 49.92 -56.41
N THR A 773 6.83 49.97 -56.99
CA THR A 773 5.74 50.79 -56.43
C THR A 773 5.04 50.10 -55.26
N ILE A 774 5.04 48.75 -55.24
CA ILE A 774 4.53 47.93 -54.12
C ILE A 774 5.49 47.99 -52.90
N LEU A 775 6.73 48.45 -53.07
CA LEU A 775 7.77 48.49 -52.03
C LEU A 775 8.02 49.88 -51.39
N VAL A 776 7.48 50.98 -51.93
CA VAL A 776 7.45 52.26 -51.19
C VAL A 776 6.50 52.17 -49.98
N LEU A 777 5.55 51.23 -50.01
CA LEU A 777 4.74 50.77 -48.87
C LEU A 777 5.52 49.91 -47.85
N ILE A 778 6.80 49.62 -48.08
CA ILE A 778 7.70 48.89 -47.16
C ILE A 778 8.86 49.79 -46.67
N GLY A 779 9.10 50.93 -47.33
CA GLY A 779 10.18 51.87 -46.97
C GLY A 779 9.85 52.92 -45.90
N LEU A 780 8.58 53.11 -45.52
CA LEU A 780 8.14 54.13 -44.54
C LEU A 780 7.27 53.56 -43.39
N VAL A 781 7.52 52.29 -43.03
CA VAL A 781 6.94 51.62 -41.84
C VAL A 781 8.02 51.26 -40.79
N THR A 782 9.31 51.50 -41.08
CA THR A 782 10.44 51.02 -40.23
C THR A 782 11.30 52.11 -39.57
N VAL A 783 10.85 53.37 -39.57
CA VAL A 783 11.32 54.44 -38.67
C VAL A 783 10.09 55.32 -38.36
N ILE A 784 9.37 55.24 -37.24
CA ILE A 784 9.76 54.89 -35.86
C ILE A 784 8.68 53.96 -35.22
N PHE A 785 8.79 52.64 -35.39
CA PHE A 785 8.05 51.66 -34.57
C PHE A 785 8.95 50.84 -33.63
N THR A 786 10.00 51.49 -33.11
CA THR A 786 10.85 51.00 -32.01
C THR A 786 11.35 52.19 -31.21
N PRO A 787 10.57 52.62 -30.19
CA PRO A 787 11.00 52.28 -28.83
C PRO A 787 9.94 51.57 -27.96
N ILE A 788 8.66 51.51 -28.38
CA ILE A 788 7.56 51.18 -27.46
C ILE A 788 7.57 49.71 -26.99
N ILE A 789 7.90 48.75 -27.87
CA ILE A 789 8.02 47.32 -27.48
C ILE A 789 9.31 47.08 -26.65
N ALA A 790 10.38 47.84 -26.90
CA ALA A 790 11.61 47.78 -26.10
C ALA A 790 11.48 48.43 -24.71
N PHE A 791 10.55 49.39 -24.53
CA PHE A 791 10.30 50.05 -23.25
C PHE A 791 9.61 49.12 -22.25
N PHE A 792 8.60 48.35 -22.68
CA PHE A 792 7.88 47.41 -21.81
C PHE A 792 8.70 46.17 -21.43
N ALA A 793 9.46 45.60 -22.37
CA ALA A 793 10.36 44.48 -22.06
C ALA A 793 11.50 44.85 -21.07
N LYS A 794 11.88 46.13 -20.99
CA LYS A 794 12.96 46.62 -20.13
C LYS A 794 12.48 47.14 -18.77
N LYS A 795 11.17 47.45 -18.61
CA LYS A 795 10.57 47.87 -17.33
C LYS A 795 10.18 46.66 -16.45
N LEU A 796 9.72 45.56 -17.04
CA LEU A 796 9.37 44.32 -16.31
C LEU A 796 10.59 43.53 -15.79
N LYS A 797 11.80 43.79 -16.29
CA LYS A 797 13.04 43.06 -15.91
C LYS A 797 13.96 43.85 -14.97
N ARG A 798 13.50 44.97 -14.40
CA ARG A 798 14.34 45.88 -13.57
C ARG A 798 13.83 46.16 -12.16
N ASN A 799 12.61 45.76 -11.80
CA ASN A 799 12.10 45.80 -10.42
C ASN A 799 12.17 44.44 -9.68
N SER A 800 12.85 43.45 -10.26
CA SER A 800 13.13 42.15 -9.63
C SER A 800 14.61 41.98 -9.25
N LYS A 801 15.23 43.04 -8.70
CA LYS A 801 16.49 42.96 -7.94
C LYS A 801 16.79 44.22 -7.12
N LYS A 802 16.95 44.00 -5.81
CA LYS A 802 17.43 44.88 -4.71
C LYS A 802 16.37 45.72 -3.97
N ILE A 803 16.15 45.25 -2.73
CA ILE A 803 15.78 45.95 -1.48
C ILE A 803 14.40 46.63 -1.50
#